data_AF-A0A3Q7IJH9-F1
#
_entry.id   AF-A0A3Q7IJH9-F1
#
_cell.length_a   1.000
_cell.length_b   1.000
_cell.length_c   1.000
_cell.angle_alpha   90.00
_cell.angle_beta   90.00
_cell.angle_gamma   90.00
#
_symmetry.space_group_name_H-M   'P 1'
#
loop_
_entity.id
_entity.type
_entity.pdbx_description
1 polymer ?
#
loop_
_entity_poly.entity_id
_entity_poly.type
_entity_poly.pdbx_seq_one_letter_code
_entity_poly.pdbx_strand_id
1 'polypeptide(L)'
;MQTYLFLAPTSIDKGGSSNQNFSFGPWAWPNKRIGIVHPRTQVSASAIGGGQQSHYSVLGVPQNASSVDIKKAYRLLALKYHPDVSKDSGADEIFKKIHHAYDVSHSFLAFATGSVTSILYADMINFGTLHEIDVAIHVLSNESARNQYDQALRHQDYTDRPSGGYWEYDFEYDDGIRTYRWADLRRKMQRERYWGRYHTGENFSSYYDEVEESEEETLDEERGPFAEVLRSALLSLFLMNTIGIHLSLTFSSLMALLDRKLDSGYKIGYLVAWILGGRGGVLLTLCLSFASWLCGKTSSSVVALVVIAVWVGSNVARYAPFPQGTLFGENMNALAATNRNFKLAARLLGLDSKLELSLLIPFREIKVECTIPKDDGTLASFVGFRVQHDNARGPMKGGIRYHPEVDPDEVNALAQLMTWKTAVANIPYGGAKGGIGCSPSDLSISELERLTRVFTQKIHDLIGIHTDVPAPDMGTNPQTMAWILDEYSKFHGYSPAVVTGKPVDLGGSLGRDAATGRGALFATEALLNEHGKSVAGQRFVIQGFGNVGSWAAKLIHEQGGKVVAVSDITGAIKNEKGIDIESLFKHVKETRGVKGFHDAHPIDANSILVEDCDVLIPAALGGVINKDNANEIKAKYIIEAANHPTDPEADEILSKKGVTILPDIYANSGGVTVSYFEWVQNIQGFMWDEKKVNDELKTYMTRGFKDVKDMCKTHNCDLRMGAFTLGVNRVARATVLRGWEA
;
A
#
# COMPACT_ATOMS: atom_id res chain seq x y z
N MET A 1 27.00 40.62 -41.72
CA MET A 1 28.39 40.11 -41.79
C MET A 1 28.53 39.09 -40.68
N GLN A 2 28.75 37.78 -40.88
CA GLN A 2 29.07 36.99 -42.05
C GLN A 2 28.55 35.56 -41.79
N THR A 3 27.91 34.98 -42.80
CA THR A 3 27.30 33.64 -42.88
C THR A 3 28.35 32.57 -43.26
N TYR A 4 27.99 31.28 -43.22
CA TYR A 4 28.40 30.09 -44.03
C TYR A 4 28.48 28.87 -43.10
N LEU A 5 27.69 27.78 -43.15
CA LEU A 5 27.03 26.95 -44.20
C LEU A 5 27.98 26.08 -45.05
N PHE A 6 27.76 24.75 -44.89
CA PHE A 6 27.83 23.64 -45.85
C PHE A 6 28.97 22.58 -45.87
N LEU A 7 28.48 21.32 -45.78
CA LEU A 7 28.71 20.11 -46.61
C LEU A 7 29.88 19.15 -46.36
N ALA A 8 29.46 17.90 -46.16
CA ALA A 8 30.17 16.64 -46.41
C ALA A 8 30.47 16.41 -47.89
N PRO A 9 31.24 15.35 -48.21
CA PRO A 9 31.01 14.58 -49.42
C PRO A 9 30.87 13.07 -49.18
N THR A 10 30.02 12.49 -50.03
CA THR A 10 29.74 11.07 -50.32
C THR A 10 30.62 10.51 -51.44
N SER A 11 30.92 9.20 -51.42
CA SER A 11 30.93 8.21 -52.54
C SER A 11 31.79 6.99 -52.14
N ILE A 12 31.30 5.75 -51.99
CA ILE A 12 30.81 4.74 -52.96
C ILE A 12 31.90 4.21 -53.92
N ASP A 13 32.28 2.94 -53.71
CA ASP A 13 32.59 1.88 -54.71
C ASP A 13 32.46 0.53 -53.95
N LYS A 14 31.50 -0.38 -54.18
CA LYS A 14 31.14 -1.28 -55.31
C LYS A 14 32.06 -2.48 -55.58
N GLY A 15 31.53 -3.68 -55.27
CA GLY A 15 31.74 -4.97 -55.97
C GLY A 15 32.80 -5.91 -55.38
N GLY A 16 32.60 -7.21 -55.17
CA GLY A 16 31.48 -8.11 -55.48
C GLY A 16 31.81 -9.56 -55.07
N SER A 17 30.77 -10.27 -54.62
CA SER A 17 30.46 -11.73 -54.64
C SER A 17 31.55 -12.82 -54.74
N SER A 18 31.46 -13.83 -53.86
CA SER A 18 30.94 -15.17 -54.23
C SER A 18 30.84 -16.15 -53.03
N ASN A 19 29.69 -16.83 -52.94
CA ASN A 19 29.36 -17.98 -52.08
C ASN A 19 30.24 -19.22 -52.33
N GLN A 20 30.46 -20.06 -51.30
CA GLN A 20 30.17 -21.51 -51.31
C GLN A 20 30.29 -22.16 -49.91
N ASN A 21 29.55 -23.25 -49.72
CA ASN A 21 29.15 -23.90 -48.46
C ASN A 21 29.89 -25.23 -48.13
N PHE A 22 29.74 -25.69 -46.86
CA PHE A 22 29.80 -27.08 -46.31
C PHE A 22 31.19 -27.81 -46.34
N SER A 23 31.65 -28.68 -45.41
CA SER A 23 31.03 -29.58 -44.39
C SER A 23 32.09 -30.34 -43.53
N PHE A 24 31.71 -30.71 -42.28
CA PHE A 24 31.99 -31.92 -41.44
C PHE A 24 33.41 -32.51 -41.08
N GLY A 25 33.69 -32.58 -39.76
CA GLY A 25 34.12 -33.81 -39.00
C GLY A 25 35.62 -34.15 -38.78
N PRO A 26 35.96 -35.20 -37.97
CA PRO A 26 36.22 -35.17 -36.50
C PRO A 26 37.58 -35.78 -36.01
N TRP A 27 37.79 -35.89 -34.68
CA TRP A 27 38.52 -36.93 -33.86
C TRP A 27 39.69 -36.53 -32.91
N ALA A 28 39.54 -37.01 -31.65
CA ALA A 28 40.51 -37.68 -30.76
C ALA A 28 41.44 -36.92 -29.76
N TRP A 29 41.40 -37.44 -28.51
CA TRP A 29 42.27 -37.20 -27.35
C TRP A 29 43.56 -38.05 -27.39
N PRO A 30 44.51 -37.82 -26.44
CA PRO A 30 45.05 -38.97 -25.70
C PRO A 30 45.22 -38.77 -24.16
N ASN A 31 45.15 -39.92 -23.48
CA ASN A 31 45.30 -40.20 -22.05
C ASN A 31 46.75 -40.13 -21.52
N LYS A 32 46.91 -39.96 -20.19
CA LYS A 32 47.88 -40.71 -19.38
C LYS A 32 47.37 -40.98 -17.96
N ARG A 33 47.47 -42.26 -17.53
CA ARG A 33 47.11 -42.85 -16.23
C ARG A 33 48.37 -43.15 -15.40
N ILE A 34 48.16 -43.40 -14.09
CA ILE A 34 48.72 -44.41 -13.13
C ILE A 34 48.79 -43.69 -11.75
N GLY A 35 48.29 -44.14 -10.59
CA GLY A 35 47.74 -45.39 -10.03
C GLY A 35 48.15 -45.41 -8.53
N ILE A 36 47.28 -45.69 -7.53
CA ILE A 36 47.20 -46.97 -6.75
C ILE A 36 46.19 -46.75 -5.56
N VAL A 37 45.01 -47.40 -5.47
CA VAL A 37 44.55 -48.66 -4.78
C VAL A 37 43.80 -48.47 -3.41
N HIS A 38 42.45 -48.47 -3.48
CA HIS A 38 41.37 -49.33 -2.87
C HIS A 38 41.47 -50.02 -1.47
N PRO A 39 40.33 -50.27 -0.75
CA PRO A 39 39.25 -51.23 -1.11
C PRO A 39 37.77 -50.81 -0.87
N ARG A 40 36.87 -51.03 -1.87
CA ARG A 40 35.78 -52.04 -1.99
C ARG A 40 34.61 -51.87 -1.00
N THR A 41 33.39 -51.58 -1.48
CA THR A 41 32.46 -52.61 -2.01
C THR A 41 31.61 -52.13 -3.22
N GLN A 42 31.47 -53.01 -4.21
CA GLN A 42 30.58 -52.89 -5.37
C GLN A 42 29.20 -53.47 -5.07
N VAL A 43 28.14 -52.84 -5.57
CA VAL A 43 27.08 -53.53 -6.32
C VAL A 43 26.81 -52.72 -7.58
N SER A 44 26.75 -53.44 -8.70
CA SER A 44 26.73 -52.99 -10.09
C SER A 44 25.36 -52.46 -10.56
N ALA A 45 25.41 -51.45 -11.42
CA ALA A 45 24.33 -51.08 -12.33
C ALA A 45 24.57 -51.71 -13.71
N SER A 46 23.54 -52.34 -14.27
CA SER A 46 23.33 -52.38 -15.73
C SER A 46 21.87 -52.72 -16.04
N ALA A 47 21.09 -51.71 -16.43
CA ALA A 47 20.12 -51.76 -17.54
C ALA A 47 19.41 -50.40 -17.73
N ILE A 48 20.10 -49.50 -18.45
CA ILE A 48 19.61 -48.68 -19.58
C ILE A 48 18.25 -47.94 -19.45
N GLY A 49 18.33 -46.61 -19.52
CA GLY A 49 17.25 -45.74 -20.02
C GLY A 49 17.49 -44.29 -19.61
N GLY A 50 17.93 -43.43 -20.54
CA GLY A 50 18.13 -42.01 -20.28
C GLY A 50 16.86 -41.35 -19.74
N GLY A 51 16.93 -40.82 -18.51
CA GLY A 51 15.83 -40.14 -17.86
C GLY A 51 16.37 -39.23 -16.77
N GLN A 52 15.88 -37.98 -16.73
CA GLN A 52 16.14 -37.04 -15.64
C GLN A 52 15.95 -37.73 -14.28
N GLN A 53 16.90 -37.54 -13.35
CA GLN A 53 16.70 -37.94 -11.95
C GLN A 53 15.42 -37.27 -11.43
N SER A 54 14.43 -38.08 -11.05
CA SER A 54 13.16 -37.59 -10.50
C SER A 54 13.44 -36.78 -9.22
N HIS A 55 12.91 -35.56 -9.10
CA HIS A 55 13.14 -34.70 -7.92
C HIS A 55 12.77 -35.37 -6.59
N TYR A 56 11.78 -36.27 -6.60
CA TYR A 56 11.41 -37.11 -5.46
C TYR A 56 12.54 -38.06 -5.03
N SER A 57 13.31 -38.60 -5.99
CA SER A 57 14.47 -39.45 -5.70
C SER A 57 15.65 -38.67 -5.11
N VAL A 58 15.79 -37.38 -5.44
CA VAL A 58 16.80 -36.49 -4.83
C VAL A 58 16.47 -36.20 -3.36
N LEU A 59 15.18 -36.12 -3.03
CA LEU A 59 14.68 -35.94 -1.66
C LEU A 59 14.52 -37.27 -0.89
N GLY A 60 14.74 -38.42 -1.54
CA GLY A 60 14.61 -39.74 -0.92
C GLY A 60 13.17 -40.14 -0.56
N VAL A 61 12.17 -39.59 -1.25
CA VAL A 61 10.75 -39.83 -0.99
C VAL A 61 10.07 -40.47 -2.21
N PRO A 62 8.98 -41.26 -2.03
CA PRO A 62 8.24 -41.82 -3.15
C PRO A 62 7.46 -40.72 -3.91
N GLN A 63 7.13 -40.93 -5.18
CA GLN A 63 6.45 -39.92 -6.02
C GLN A 63 5.04 -39.55 -5.54
N ASN A 64 4.42 -40.37 -4.70
CA ASN A 64 3.12 -40.11 -4.08
C ASN A 64 3.23 -39.51 -2.66
N ALA A 65 4.41 -39.08 -2.23
CA ALA A 65 4.63 -38.50 -0.91
C ALA A 65 3.80 -37.24 -0.70
N SER A 66 3.25 -37.07 0.51
CA SER A 66 2.46 -35.88 0.85
C SER A 66 3.35 -34.63 0.94
N SER A 67 2.74 -33.44 0.87
CA SER A 67 3.47 -32.18 1.03
C SER A 67 4.20 -32.08 2.38
N VAL A 68 3.66 -32.73 3.42
CA VAL A 68 4.25 -32.82 4.75
C VAL A 68 5.52 -33.69 4.73
N ASP A 69 5.48 -34.82 4.03
CA ASP A 69 6.61 -35.76 3.93
C ASP A 69 7.77 -35.15 3.12
N ILE A 70 7.45 -34.46 2.03
CA ILE A 70 8.43 -33.76 1.18
C ILE A 70 9.12 -32.63 1.97
N LYS A 71 8.35 -31.84 2.74
CA LYS A 71 8.89 -30.76 3.58
C LYS A 71 9.74 -31.29 4.73
N LYS A 72 9.36 -32.43 5.31
CA LYS A 72 10.14 -33.11 6.35
C LYS A 72 11.46 -33.65 5.80
N ALA A 73 11.44 -34.30 4.63
CA ALA A 73 12.63 -34.82 3.97
C ALA A 73 13.59 -33.70 3.56
N TYR A 74 13.07 -32.60 2.99
CA TYR A 74 13.85 -31.40 2.67
C TYR A 74 14.55 -30.84 3.90
N ARG A 75 13.84 -30.62 5.02
CA ARG A 75 14.44 -30.07 6.24
C ARG A 75 15.59 -30.92 6.78
N LEU A 76 15.44 -32.24 6.81
CA LEU A 76 16.48 -33.15 7.28
C LEU A 76 17.73 -33.13 6.38
N LEU A 77 17.53 -33.09 5.06
CA LEU A 77 18.62 -33.04 4.10
C LEU A 77 19.30 -31.66 4.04
N ALA A 78 18.52 -30.59 4.14
CA ALA A 78 19.00 -29.21 4.20
C ALA A 78 19.85 -28.98 5.46
N LEU A 79 19.42 -29.48 6.63
CA LEU A 79 20.22 -29.44 7.86
C LEU A 79 21.53 -30.23 7.73
N LYS A 80 21.49 -31.39 7.07
CA LYS A 80 22.67 -32.27 6.91
C LYS A 80 23.72 -31.71 5.96
N TYR A 81 23.29 -31.03 4.89
CA TYR A 81 24.17 -30.53 3.82
C TYR A 81 24.25 -29.00 3.78
N HIS A 82 23.77 -28.30 4.81
CA HIS A 82 23.85 -26.83 4.87
C HIS A 82 25.32 -26.39 4.76
N PRO A 83 25.65 -25.38 3.93
CA PRO A 83 27.03 -24.96 3.69
C PRO A 83 27.76 -24.51 4.96
N ASP A 84 27.02 -24.00 5.96
CA ASP A 84 27.59 -23.56 7.24
C ASP A 84 27.69 -24.68 8.30
N VAL A 85 27.05 -25.83 8.08
CA VAL A 85 26.95 -26.92 9.07
C VAL A 85 27.74 -28.16 8.62
N SER A 86 27.80 -28.42 7.32
CA SER A 86 28.45 -29.61 6.75
C SER A 86 29.90 -29.34 6.36
N LYS A 87 30.83 -30.20 6.81
CA LYS A 87 32.27 -30.11 6.49
C LYS A 87 32.68 -30.95 5.27
N ASP A 88 31.71 -31.57 4.59
CA ASP A 88 31.97 -32.44 3.44
C ASP A 88 32.25 -31.62 2.17
N SER A 89 33.33 -31.95 1.47
CA SER A 89 33.69 -31.31 0.20
C SER A 89 32.67 -31.70 -0.88
N GLY A 90 31.70 -30.81 -1.14
CA GLY A 90 30.58 -31.02 -2.07
C GLY A 90 29.19 -30.76 -1.48
N ALA A 91 29.09 -30.41 -0.18
CA ALA A 91 27.81 -30.14 0.48
C ALA A 91 27.00 -29.01 -0.18
N ASP A 92 27.65 -27.95 -0.66
CA ASP A 92 26.98 -26.81 -1.32
C ASP A 92 26.28 -27.21 -2.64
N GLU A 93 26.91 -28.05 -3.47
CA GLU A 93 26.27 -28.55 -4.69
C GLU A 93 25.11 -29.51 -4.40
N ILE A 94 25.24 -30.33 -3.35
CA ILE A 94 24.19 -31.25 -2.90
C ILE A 94 23.01 -30.44 -2.33
N PHE A 95 23.28 -29.40 -1.55
CA PHE A 95 22.29 -28.48 -1.00
C PHE A 95 21.49 -27.78 -2.11
N LYS A 96 22.16 -27.25 -3.13
CA LYS A 96 21.51 -26.64 -4.30
C LYS A 96 20.59 -27.63 -5.03
N LYS A 97 21.02 -28.88 -5.19
CA LYS A 97 20.20 -29.95 -5.81
C LYS A 97 18.98 -30.33 -4.97
N ILE A 98 19.13 -30.42 -3.64
CA ILE A 98 18.05 -30.69 -2.70
C ILE A 98 17.03 -29.54 -2.71
N HIS A 99 17.50 -28.29 -2.71
CA HIS A 99 16.64 -27.12 -2.71
C HIS A 99 15.83 -27.01 -4.01
N HIS A 100 16.49 -27.17 -5.15
CA HIS A 100 15.82 -27.21 -6.45
C HIS A 100 14.81 -28.37 -6.56
N ALA A 101 15.13 -29.55 -6.02
CA ALA A 101 14.20 -30.68 -6.00
C ALA A 101 12.97 -30.42 -5.11
N TYR A 102 13.15 -29.74 -3.97
CA TYR A 102 12.04 -29.32 -3.12
C TYR A 102 11.13 -28.31 -3.82
N ASP A 103 11.69 -27.28 -4.44
CA ASP A 103 10.91 -26.24 -5.12
C ASP A 103 10.07 -26.85 -6.24
N VAL A 104 10.67 -27.69 -7.09
CA VAL A 104 9.94 -28.33 -8.20
C VAL A 104 8.87 -29.30 -7.71
N SER A 105 9.18 -30.17 -6.74
CA SER A 105 8.20 -31.14 -6.21
C SER A 105 7.09 -30.48 -5.39
N HIS A 106 7.37 -29.35 -4.74
CA HIS A 106 6.37 -28.59 -3.98
C HIS A 106 5.48 -27.75 -4.90
N SER A 107 6.06 -27.11 -5.93
CA SER A 107 5.31 -26.38 -6.96
C SER A 107 4.42 -27.30 -7.79
N PHE A 108 4.84 -28.54 -8.10
CA PHE A 108 4.02 -29.48 -8.87
C PHE A 108 2.80 -29.98 -8.08
N LEU A 109 2.92 -30.16 -6.75
CA LEU A 109 1.78 -30.45 -5.87
C LEU A 109 0.84 -29.26 -5.75
N ALA A 110 1.37 -28.03 -5.66
CA ALA A 110 0.57 -26.81 -5.69
C ALA A 110 -0.18 -26.64 -7.03
N PHE A 111 0.45 -27.04 -8.15
CA PHE A 111 -0.15 -27.03 -9.49
C PHE A 111 -1.21 -28.12 -9.68
N ALA A 112 -1.00 -29.32 -9.15
CA ALA A 112 -1.97 -30.41 -9.19
C ALA A 112 -3.23 -30.10 -8.38
N THR A 113 -3.08 -29.48 -7.20
CA THR A 113 -4.20 -28.96 -6.39
C THR A 113 -4.84 -27.70 -6.99
N GLY A 114 -4.10 -26.97 -7.84
CA GLY A 114 -4.56 -25.77 -8.55
C GLY A 114 -5.28 -26.03 -9.89
N SER A 115 -5.15 -27.23 -10.47
CA SER A 115 -5.72 -27.50 -11.81
C SER A 115 -7.25 -27.63 -11.83
N VAL A 116 -7.87 -27.97 -10.69
CA VAL A 116 -9.34 -27.99 -10.56
C VAL A 116 -9.88 -26.57 -10.33
N THR A 117 -9.10 -25.69 -9.69
CA THR A 117 -9.48 -24.28 -9.50
C THR A 117 -9.24 -23.42 -10.73
N SER A 118 -8.24 -23.72 -11.58
CA SER A 118 -7.96 -22.93 -12.79
C SER A 118 -8.95 -23.19 -13.94
N ILE A 119 -9.47 -24.41 -14.08
CA ILE A 119 -10.49 -24.73 -15.08
C ILE A 119 -11.85 -24.11 -14.69
N LEU A 120 -12.16 -24.07 -13.39
CA LEU A 120 -13.35 -23.37 -12.88
C LEU A 120 -13.21 -21.84 -12.90
N TYR A 121 -11.99 -21.30 -12.75
CA TYR A 121 -11.72 -19.86 -12.85
C TYR A 121 -11.98 -19.32 -14.27
N ALA A 122 -11.62 -20.08 -15.31
CA ALA A 122 -11.83 -19.68 -16.70
C ALA A 122 -13.33 -19.63 -17.08
N ASP A 123 -14.15 -20.53 -16.54
CA ASP A 123 -15.60 -20.54 -16.79
C ASP A 123 -16.38 -19.55 -15.90
N MET A 124 -15.87 -19.19 -14.72
CA MET A 124 -16.49 -18.21 -13.81
C MET A 124 -16.29 -16.74 -14.24
N ILE A 125 -15.28 -16.44 -15.05
CA ILE A 125 -15.02 -15.07 -15.57
C ILE A 125 -16.15 -14.56 -16.48
N ASN A 126 -16.98 -15.45 -17.04
CA ASN A 126 -18.07 -15.07 -17.94
C ASN A 126 -19.40 -14.68 -17.24
N PHE A 127 -19.50 -14.70 -15.90
CA PHE A 127 -20.81 -14.53 -15.22
C PHE A 127 -20.86 -13.53 -14.04
N GLY A 128 -20.01 -12.49 -14.05
CA GLY A 128 -20.38 -11.16 -13.52
C GLY A 128 -20.84 -11.03 -12.06
N THR A 129 -20.21 -11.72 -11.11
CA THR A 129 -20.46 -11.49 -9.66
C THR A 129 -19.14 -11.54 -8.88
N LEU A 130 -18.52 -10.38 -8.63
CA LEU A 130 -17.19 -10.30 -8.01
C LEU A 130 -17.13 -9.68 -6.60
N HIS A 131 -18.12 -8.90 -6.16
CA HIS A 131 -17.86 -8.06 -4.98
C HIS A 131 -18.02 -8.78 -3.61
N GLU A 132 -18.99 -9.68 -3.47
CA GLU A 132 -19.27 -10.32 -2.17
C GLU A 132 -18.37 -11.53 -1.86
N ILE A 133 -17.79 -12.15 -2.90
CA ILE A 133 -16.89 -13.31 -2.75
C ILE A 133 -15.45 -12.86 -2.50
N ASP A 134 -15.01 -11.74 -3.09
CA ASP A 134 -13.69 -11.16 -2.83
C ASP A 134 -13.53 -10.76 -1.36
N VAL A 135 -14.56 -10.16 -0.76
CA VAL A 135 -14.53 -9.77 0.66
C VAL A 135 -14.42 -11.00 1.57
N ALA A 136 -15.12 -12.09 1.26
CA ALA A 136 -15.05 -13.32 2.05
C ALA A 136 -13.69 -14.03 1.93
N ILE A 137 -13.08 -14.04 0.73
CA ILE A 137 -11.75 -14.64 0.51
C ILE A 137 -10.64 -13.75 1.08
N HIS A 138 -10.78 -12.43 1.02
CA HIS A 138 -9.79 -11.48 1.53
C HIS A 138 -9.73 -11.48 3.07
N VAL A 139 -10.87 -11.64 3.74
CA VAL A 139 -10.96 -11.78 5.21
C VAL A 139 -10.39 -13.12 5.70
N LEU A 140 -10.48 -14.19 4.89
CA LEU A 140 -10.01 -15.52 5.28
C LEU A 140 -8.54 -15.81 4.94
N SER A 141 -7.87 -14.95 4.16
CA SER A 141 -6.50 -15.18 3.67
C SER A 141 -5.42 -14.34 4.37
N ASN A 142 -5.79 -13.38 5.23
CA ASN A 142 -4.81 -12.48 5.85
C ASN A 142 -4.38 -12.90 7.27
N GLU A 143 -3.19 -13.51 7.36
CA GLU A 143 -2.59 -13.98 8.62
C GLU A 143 -2.21 -12.84 9.57
N SER A 144 -1.96 -11.63 9.06
CA SER A 144 -1.63 -10.45 9.89
C SER A 144 -2.83 -9.85 10.61
N ALA A 145 -4.02 -9.91 10.00
CA ALA A 145 -5.27 -9.43 10.60
C ALA A 145 -5.71 -10.30 11.79
N ARG A 146 -5.45 -11.62 11.74
CA ARG A 146 -5.66 -12.53 12.88
C ARG A 146 -4.75 -12.22 14.06
N ASN A 147 -3.47 -11.94 13.80
CA ASN A 147 -2.50 -11.65 14.86
C ASN A 147 -2.76 -10.30 15.57
N GLN A 148 -3.28 -9.29 14.84
CA GLN A 148 -3.66 -8.00 15.43
C GLN A 148 -4.94 -8.10 16.27
N TYR A 149 -5.90 -8.94 15.85
CA TYR A 149 -7.12 -9.20 16.63
C TYR A 149 -6.81 -9.95 17.94
N ASP A 150 -5.88 -10.91 17.91
CA ASP A 150 -5.40 -11.64 19.09
C ASP A 150 -4.55 -10.78 20.05
N GLN A 151 -3.89 -9.72 19.55
CA GLN A 151 -3.18 -8.75 20.40
C GLN A 151 -4.13 -7.79 21.11
N ALA A 152 -5.19 -7.35 20.44
CA ALA A 152 -6.20 -6.44 21.03
C ALA A 152 -6.97 -7.11 22.20
N LEU A 153 -7.21 -8.42 22.11
CA LEU A 153 -7.86 -9.19 23.18
C LEU A 153 -6.96 -9.40 24.42
N ARG A 154 -5.63 -9.30 24.29
CA ARG A 154 -4.69 -9.46 25.43
C ARG A 154 -4.57 -8.24 26.33
N HIS A 155 -4.97 -7.06 25.85
CA HIS A 155 -4.80 -5.80 26.60
C HIS A 155 -5.99 -5.43 27.51
N GLN A 156 -7.10 -6.19 27.47
CA GLN A 156 -8.26 -5.94 28.34
C GLN A 156 -8.29 -6.71 29.67
N ASP A 157 -7.36 -7.67 29.91
CA ASP A 157 -7.41 -8.55 31.08
C ASP A 157 -6.37 -8.23 32.19
N TYR A 158 -5.67 -7.09 32.13
CA TYR A 158 -4.68 -6.69 33.15
C TYR A 158 -5.00 -5.36 33.82
N THR A 159 -6.14 -5.30 34.53
CA THR A 159 -6.34 -4.35 35.64
C THR A 159 -7.11 -5.04 36.76
N ASP A 160 -6.43 -5.77 37.66
CA ASP A 160 -6.69 -5.73 39.11
C ASP A 160 -5.78 -6.67 39.96
N ARG A 161 -4.78 -6.05 40.62
CA ARG A 161 -4.17 -6.35 41.96
C ARG A 161 -3.28 -7.62 42.19
N PRO A 162 -2.51 -7.70 43.31
CA PRO A 162 -1.32 -6.91 43.67
C PRO A 162 -0.07 -7.77 44.06
N SER A 163 1.04 -7.09 44.30
CA SER A 163 2.45 -7.52 44.46
C SER A 163 2.82 -8.63 45.46
N GLY A 164 3.92 -9.35 45.14
CA GLY A 164 4.92 -9.80 46.13
C GLY A 164 5.72 -11.06 45.77
N GLY A 165 7.06 -10.97 45.78
CA GLY A 165 7.95 -12.10 46.11
C GLY A 165 9.07 -12.43 45.11
N TYR A 166 10.30 -12.59 45.64
CA TYR A 166 11.62 -12.69 45.01
C TYR A 166 11.99 -14.06 44.37
N TRP A 167 13.18 -14.08 43.74
CA TRP A 167 14.07 -15.22 43.33
C TRP A 167 13.84 -15.78 41.91
N GLU A 168 14.81 -16.26 41.15
CA GLU A 168 16.27 -16.11 41.01
C GLU A 168 16.56 -16.72 39.62
N TYR A 169 17.47 -16.16 38.84
CA TYR A 169 17.70 -16.52 37.44
C TYR A 169 18.88 -17.50 37.37
N ASP A 170 18.68 -18.70 36.82
CA ASP A 170 19.77 -19.47 36.20
C ASP A 170 19.27 -20.35 35.03
N PHE A 171 20.19 -20.57 34.10
CA PHE A 171 20.06 -21.02 32.71
C PHE A 171 19.81 -22.53 32.54
N GLU A 172 19.41 -22.91 31.31
CA GLU A 172 19.36 -24.27 30.72
C GLU A 172 18.16 -25.18 31.07
N TYR A 173 17.02 -24.98 30.39
CA TYR A 173 16.23 -26.04 29.73
C TYR A 173 14.96 -25.43 29.11
N ASP A 174 14.95 -25.12 27.81
CA ASP A 174 13.69 -24.87 27.10
C ASP A 174 13.78 -25.34 25.64
N ASP A 175 13.81 -26.66 25.46
CA ASP A 175 13.38 -27.28 24.21
C ASP A 175 12.47 -28.45 24.54
N GLY A 176 11.18 -28.16 24.61
CA GLY A 176 10.12 -29.14 24.81
C GLY A 176 9.19 -28.80 25.97
N ILE A 177 8.19 -27.96 25.71
CA ILE A 177 6.77 -28.05 26.16
C ILE A 177 6.04 -26.80 25.63
N ARG A 178 5.55 -26.87 24.38
CA ARG A 178 4.53 -25.93 23.85
C ARG A 178 3.43 -26.69 23.10
N THR A 179 2.88 -27.67 23.78
CA THR A 179 1.57 -28.26 23.55
C THR A 179 1.00 -28.47 24.93
N TYR A 180 -0.28 -28.13 25.15
CA TYR A 180 -1.01 -28.05 26.43
C TYR A 180 -1.05 -26.67 27.10
N ARG A 181 -1.96 -25.80 26.63
CA ARG A 181 -2.66 -24.80 27.48
C ARG A 181 -4.02 -24.34 26.95
N TRP A 182 -4.75 -25.22 26.25
CA TRP A 182 -6.17 -25.03 25.88
C TRP A 182 -7.11 -26.06 26.55
N ALA A 183 -6.56 -27.13 27.13
CA ALA A 183 -7.30 -28.11 27.92
C ALA A 183 -7.54 -27.62 29.35
N ASP A 184 -6.57 -26.94 29.95
CA ASP A 184 -6.69 -26.45 31.32
C ASP A 184 -7.59 -25.21 31.45
N LEU A 185 -7.68 -24.38 30.39
CA LEU A 185 -8.63 -23.27 30.34
C LEU A 185 -10.09 -23.78 30.28
N ARG A 186 -10.34 -24.85 29.51
CA ARG A 186 -11.64 -25.55 29.45
C ARG A 186 -12.01 -26.22 30.78
N ARG A 187 -11.04 -26.83 31.47
CA ARG A 187 -11.23 -27.39 32.82
C ARG A 187 -11.49 -26.34 33.89
N LYS A 188 -10.95 -25.12 33.74
CA LYS A 188 -11.18 -23.99 34.67
C LYS A 188 -12.60 -23.42 34.49
N MET A 189 -13.03 -23.22 33.25
CA MET A 189 -14.41 -22.80 32.92
C MET A 189 -15.48 -23.82 33.32
N GLN A 190 -15.17 -25.12 33.22
CA GLN A 190 -16.07 -26.18 33.73
C GLN A 190 -16.10 -26.23 35.27
N ARG A 191 -14.97 -25.98 35.96
CA ARG A 191 -14.93 -25.91 37.42
C ARG A 191 -15.75 -24.73 37.97
N GLU A 192 -15.66 -23.55 37.36
CA GLU A 192 -16.41 -22.36 37.82
C GLU A 192 -17.94 -22.48 37.61
N ARG A 193 -18.39 -23.30 36.65
CA ARG A 193 -19.82 -23.65 36.49
C ARG A 193 -20.31 -24.73 37.48
N TYR A 194 -19.41 -25.54 38.02
CA TYR A 194 -19.73 -26.63 38.95
C TYR A 194 -19.90 -26.15 40.41
N TRP A 195 -19.24 -25.05 40.81
CA TRP A 195 -19.33 -24.50 42.17
C TRP A 195 -20.50 -23.51 42.40
N GLY A 196 -21.31 -23.23 41.38
CA GLY A 196 -22.49 -22.34 41.47
C GLY A 196 -23.80 -23.03 41.89
N ARG A 197 -23.81 -24.36 42.04
CA ARG A 197 -24.95 -25.14 42.52
C ARG A 197 -24.45 -26.32 43.32
N TYR A 198 -24.26 -26.17 44.62
CA TYR A 198 -24.44 -27.19 45.67
C TYR A 198 -23.94 -26.60 47.01
N HIS A 199 -24.57 -25.52 47.46
CA HIS A 199 -24.67 -25.22 48.88
C HIS A 199 -26.10 -25.57 49.32
N THR A 200 -26.34 -26.85 49.59
CA THR A 200 -27.41 -27.36 50.48
C THR A 200 -27.26 -28.87 50.64
N GLY A 201 -27.10 -29.35 51.87
CA GLY A 201 -27.65 -30.65 52.30
C GLY A 201 -26.69 -31.85 52.43
N GLU A 202 -25.89 -31.84 53.49
CA GLU A 202 -25.58 -32.92 54.47
C GLU A 202 -25.53 -34.44 54.12
N ASN A 203 -24.45 -35.05 54.65
CA ASN A 203 -24.29 -36.35 55.35
C ASN A 203 -23.76 -37.64 54.65
N PHE A 204 -22.50 -37.95 55.03
CA PHE A 204 -21.91 -39.21 55.54
C PHE A 204 -21.61 -40.45 54.65
N SER A 205 -20.29 -40.66 54.43
CA SER A 205 -19.47 -41.88 54.66
C SER A 205 -19.58 -43.14 53.78
N SER A 206 -18.39 -43.70 53.49
CA SER A 206 -17.98 -45.13 53.51
C SER A 206 -17.78 -45.90 52.18
N TYR A 207 -16.49 -46.18 51.90
CA TYR A 207 -15.89 -47.50 51.61
C TYR A 207 -16.17 -48.22 50.26
N TYR A 208 -15.24 -49.12 49.94
CA TYR A 208 -14.80 -49.62 48.63
C TYR A 208 -15.74 -50.53 47.81
N ASP A 209 -15.50 -50.45 46.50
CA ASP A 209 -15.44 -51.49 45.45
C ASP A 209 -16.68 -52.07 44.74
N GLU A 210 -16.49 -52.11 43.41
CA GLU A 210 -16.93 -53.08 42.39
C GLU A 210 -18.30 -52.98 41.68
N VAL A 211 -18.17 -52.98 40.34
CA VAL A 211 -19.14 -53.27 39.26
C VAL A 211 -20.17 -52.16 38.93
N GLU A 212 -20.04 -51.55 37.74
CA GLU A 212 -20.88 -51.83 36.55
C GLU A 212 -20.66 -50.74 35.48
N GLU A 213 -20.24 -51.14 34.28
CA GLU A 213 -20.38 -50.36 33.05
C GLU A 213 -21.87 -50.16 32.78
N SER A 214 -22.35 -48.91 32.79
CA SER A 214 -23.42 -48.45 31.88
C SER A 214 -23.66 -46.95 32.05
N GLU A 215 -23.91 -46.28 30.92
CA GLU A 215 -24.46 -44.92 30.79
C GLU A 215 -23.47 -43.72 30.76
N GLU A 216 -22.47 -43.78 29.88
CA GLU A 216 -21.86 -42.56 29.29
C GLU A 216 -21.78 -42.62 27.74
N GLU A 217 -22.77 -43.25 27.10
CA GLU A 217 -23.01 -43.14 25.64
C GLU A 217 -24.36 -42.45 25.41
N THR A 218 -24.44 -41.12 25.35
CA THR A 218 -25.61 -40.45 24.73
C THR A 218 -25.35 -39.05 24.14
N LEU A 219 -24.25 -38.35 24.45
CA LEU A 219 -24.05 -36.96 23.97
C LEU A 219 -23.14 -36.79 22.74
N ASP A 220 -22.33 -37.79 22.39
CA ASP A 220 -21.49 -37.76 21.17
C ASP A 220 -22.11 -38.51 19.97
N GLU A 221 -23.24 -39.21 20.15
CA GLU A 221 -23.90 -39.96 19.06
C GLU A 221 -24.71 -39.09 18.08
N GLU A 222 -25.02 -37.83 18.39
CA GLU A 222 -25.85 -36.99 17.53
C GLU A 222 -25.07 -36.12 16.51
N ARG A 223 -23.74 -36.07 16.58
CA ARG A 223 -22.93 -35.22 15.68
C ARG A 223 -22.24 -36.04 14.59
N GLY A 224 -22.80 -35.98 13.38
CA GLY A 224 -22.15 -36.53 12.19
C GLY A 224 -20.83 -35.80 11.85
N PRO A 225 -19.88 -36.47 11.16
CA PRO A 225 -18.63 -35.85 10.74
C PRO A 225 -18.87 -34.61 9.88
N PHE A 226 -18.17 -33.49 10.15
CA PHE A 226 -18.25 -32.26 9.33
C PHE A 226 -17.98 -32.51 7.83
N ALA A 227 -17.21 -33.56 7.52
CA ALA A 227 -16.95 -34.02 6.16
C ALA A 227 -18.24 -34.40 5.40
N GLU A 228 -19.31 -34.85 6.07
CA GLU A 228 -20.59 -35.17 5.44
C GLU A 228 -21.33 -33.92 4.98
N VAL A 229 -21.27 -32.84 5.76
CA VAL A 229 -21.85 -31.53 5.41
C VAL A 229 -21.12 -30.93 4.22
N LEU A 230 -19.79 -31.02 4.22
CA LEU A 230 -18.97 -30.53 3.12
C LEU A 230 -19.23 -31.32 1.83
N ARG A 231 -19.36 -32.65 1.93
CA ARG A 231 -19.72 -33.50 0.78
C ARG A 231 -21.12 -33.19 0.25
N SER A 232 -22.10 -32.96 1.13
CA SER A 232 -23.45 -32.56 0.75
C SER A 232 -23.46 -31.19 0.05
N ALA A 233 -22.75 -30.20 0.60
CA ALA A 233 -22.64 -28.86 0.02
C ALA A 233 -21.95 -28.88 -1.36
N LEU A 234 -20.86 -29.65 -1.49
CA LEU A 234 -20.14 -29.82 -2.75
C LEU A 234 -20.98 -30.58 -3.78
N LEU A 235 -21.74 -31.61 -3.37
CA LEU A 235 -22.64 -32.35 -4.26
C LEU A 235 -23.79 -31.46 -4.75
N SER A 236 -24.39 -30.63 -3.88
CA SER A 236 -25.44 -29.70 -4.27
C SER A 236 -24.93 -28.61 -5.22
N LEU A 237 -23.73 -28.07 -4.98
CA LEU A 237 -23.10 -27.12 -5.90
C LEU A 237 -22.71 -27.78 -7.24
N PHE A 238 -22.26 -29.04 -7.20
CA PHE A 238 -21.94 -29.82 -8.39
C PHE A 238 -23.20 -30.11 -9.23
N LEU A 239 -24.28 -30.58 -8.61
CA LEU A 239 -25.57 -30.86 -9.27
C LEU A 239 -26.20 -29.59 -9.84
N MET A 240 -26.08 -28.47 -9.13
CA MET A 240 -26.48 -27.15 -9.65
C MET A 240 -25.76 -26.82 -10.95
N ASN A 241 -24.45 -27.11 -11.03
CA ASN A 241 -23.62 -26.78 -12.19
C ASN A 241 -23.80 -27.75 -13.37
N THR A 242 -24.14 -29.02 -13.11
CA THR A 242 -24.25 -30.06 -14.15
C THR A 242 -25.66 -30.28 -14.69
N ILE A 243 -26.70 -30.18 -13.85
CA ILE A 243 -28.06 -30.60 -14.20
C ILE A 243 -29.09 -29.46 -14.01
N GLY A 244 -28.67 -28.35 -13.39
CA GLY A 244 -29.47 -27.15 -13.21
C GLY A 244 -30.14 -27.05 -11.84
N ILE A 245 -30.50 -25.80 -11.48
CA ILE A 245 -30.92 -25.41 -10.13
C ILE A 245 -32.15 -26.19 -9.64
N HIS A 246 -33.14 -26.43 -10.50
CA HIS A 246 -34.35 -27.13 -10.10
C HIS A 246 -34.12 -28.60 -9.73
N LEU A 247 -33.22 -29.31 -10.43
CA LEU A 247 -32.91 -30.71 -10.15
C LEU A 247 -32.01 -30.87 -8.91
N SER A 248 -31.13 -29.91 -8.66
CA SER A 248 -30.34 -29.87 -7.43
C SER A 248 -31.22 -29.66 -6.19
N LEU A 249 -32.21 -28.77 -6.29
CA LEU A 249 -33.13 -28.48 -5.20
C LEU A 249 -34.12 -29.63 -4.98
N THR A 250 -34.65 -30.26 -6.03
CA THR A 250 -35.50 -31.46 -5.87
C THR A 250 -34.74 -32.59 -5.19
N PHE A 251 -33.49 -32.84 -5.58
CA PHE A 251 -32.65 -33.87 -4.96
C PHE A 251 -32.37 -33.58 -3.48
N SER A 252 -32.00 -32.33 -3.16
CA SER A 252 -31.72 -31.92 -1.78
C SER A 252 -32.96 -32.02 -0.88
N SER A 253 -34.13 -31.62 -1.39
CA SER A 253 -35.38 -31.70 -0.62
C SER A 253 -35.91 -33.13 -0.51
N LEU A 254 -35.70 -33.99 -1.52
CA LEU A 254 -36.04 -35.41 -1.45
C LEU A 254 -35.14 -36.14 -0.42
N MET A 255 -33.84 -35.84 -0.42
CA MET A 255 -32.89 -36.40 0.55
C MET A 255 -33.22 -35.99 1.98
N ALA A 256 -33.62 -34.72 2.19
CA ALA A 256 -34.06 -34.23 3.50
C ALA A 256 -35.37 -34.88 3.97
N LEU A 257 -36.30 -35.20 3.06
CA LEU A 257 -37.54 -35.91 3.39
C LEU A 257 -37.31 -37.39 3.76
N LEU A 258 -36.30 -38.03 3.16
CA LEU A 258 -35.92 -39.41 3.43
C LEU A 258 -35.11 -39.58 4.73
N ASP A 259 -34.52 -38.51 5.26
CA ASP A 259 -33.80 -38.55 6.54
C ASP A 259 -34.79 -38.66 7.73
N ARG A 260 -34.85 -39.85 8.35
CA ARG A 260 -35.74 -40.14 9.48
C ARG A 260 -35.33 -39.41 10.78
N LYS A 261 -34.07 -38.98 10.90
CA LYS A 261 -33.57 -38.27 12.10
C LYS A 261 -33.77 -36.75 12.01
N LEU A 262 -34.13 -36.23 10.84
CA LEU A 262 -34.31 -34.79 10.60
C LEU A 262 -35.71 -34.33 11.02
N ASP A 263 -35.75 -33.31 11.88
CA ASP A 263 -37.00 -32.75 12.40
C ASP A 263 -37.88 -32.13 11.30
N SER A 264 -39.19 -32.13 11.58
CA SER A 264 -40.24 -31.56 10.72
C SER A 264 -39.98 -30.11 10.29
N GLY A 265 -39.38 -29.27 11.15
CA GLY A 265 -39.05 -27.88 10.84
C GLY A 265 -37.99 -27.73 9.74
N TYR A 266 -36.94 -28.56 9.75
CA TYR A 266 -35.94 -28.58 8.69
C TYR A 266 -36.52 -29.11 7.38
N LYS A 267 -37.36 -30.15 7.43
CA LYS A 267 -38.05 -30.70 6.24
C LYS A 267 -38.92 -29.65 5.55
N ILE A 268 -39.65 -28.85 6.32
CA ILE A 268 -40.42 -27.71 5.80
C ILE A 268 -39.47 -26.66 5.20
N GLY A 269 -38.34 -26.35 5.84
CA GLY A 269 -37.33 -25.44 5.30
C GLY A 269 -36.78 -25.86 3.93
N TYR A 270 -36.47 -27.14 3.72
CA TYR A 270 -36.03 -27.66 2.43
C TYR A 270 -37.15 -27.65 1.38
N LEU A 271 -38.42 -27.86 1.78
CA LEU A 271 -39.57 -27.72 0.89
C LEU A 271 -39.76 -26.27 0.44
N VAL A 272 -39.61 -25.31 1.36
CA VAL A 272 -39.67 -23.86 1.08
C VAL A 272 -38.53 -23.44 0.16
N ALA A 273 -37.31 -23.96 0.37
CA ALA A 273 -36.17 -23.72 -0.51
C ALA A 273 -36.42 -24.24 -1.94
N TRP A 274 -37.09 -25.39 -2.08
CA TRP A 274 -37.50 -25.93 -3.37
C TRP A 274 -38.56 -25.07 -4.08
N ILE A 275 -39.56 -24.57 -3.34
CA ILE A 275 -40.61 -23.67 -3.88
C ILE A 275 -40.02 -22.31 -4.27
N LEU A 276 -39.10 -21.76 -3.47
CA LEU A 276 -38.43 -20.49 -3.74
C LEU A 276 -37.63 -20.53 -5.05
N GLY A 277 -36.99 -21.66 -5.33
CA GLY A 277 -36.18 -21.85 -6.54
C GLY A 277 -35.01 -20.85 -6.66
N GLY A 278 -34.32 -20.90 -7.81
CA GLY A 278 -33.24 -19.97 -8.13
C GLY A 278 -32.07 -19.97 -7.13
N ARG A 279 -31.28 -18.90 -7.13
CA ARG A 279 -30.10 -18.75 -6.27
C ARG A 279 -30.44 -18.63 -4.77
N GLY A 280 -31.61 -18.07 -4.45
CA GLY A 280 -32.10 -17.92 -3.07
C GLY A 280 -32.47 -19.26 -2.42
N GLY A 281 -33.08 -20.18 -3.18
CA GLY A 281 -33.36 -21.53 -2.71
C GLY A 281 -32.07 -22.31 -2.38
N VAL A 282 -31.05 -22.20 -3.24
CA VAL A 282 -29.76 -22.90 -3.03
C VAL A 282 -29.05 -22.39 -1.77
N LEU A 283 -28.99 -21.06 -1.59
CA LEU A 283 -28.41 -20.48 -0.38
C LEU A 283 -29.15 -20.95 0.88
N LEU A 284 -30.49 -21.00 0.84
CA LEU A 284 -31.29 -21.48 1.95
C LEU A 284 -31.02 -22.96 2.26
N THR A 285 -30.85 -23.82 1.25
CA THR A 285 -30.49 -25.24 1.48
C THR A 285 -29.11 -25.43 2.12
N LEU A 286 -28.13 -24.59 1.76
CA LEU A 286 -26.79 -24.62 2.37
C LEU A 286 -26.83 -24.17 3.84
N CYS A 287 -27.59 -23.11 4.12
CA CYS A 287 -27.81 -22.63 5.49
C CYS A 287 -28.52 -23.67 6.36
N LEU A 288 -29.54 -24.36 5.83
CA LEU A 288 -30.24 -25.43 6.55
C LEU A 288 -29.34 -26.65 6.79
N SER A 289 -28.46 -26.99 5.84
CA SER A 289 -27.48 -28.08 6.00
C SER A 289 -26.48 -27.78 7.11
N PHE A 290 -25.99 -26.54 7.15
CA PHE A 290 -25.04 -26.09 8.16
C PHE A 290 -25.69 -25.96 9.55
N ALA A 291 -26.91 -25.40 9.62
CA ALA A 291 -27.67 -25.28 10.87
C ALA A 291 -28.01 -26.66 11.47
N SER A 292 -28.39 -27.63 10.63
CA SER A 292 -28.64 -29.01 11.07
C SER A 292 -27.41 -29.69 11.67
N TRP A 293 -26.21 -29.32 11.23
CA TRP A 293 -24.96 -29.83 11.80
C TRP A 293 -24.58 -29.11 13.09
N LEU A 294 -24.71 -27.78 13.11
CA LEU A 294 -24.30 -26.95 14.23
C LEU A 294 -25.23 -27.12 15.45
N CYS A 295 -26.53 -27.22 15.22
CA CYS A 295 -27.56 -27.19 16.26
C CYS A 295 -28.23 -28.55 16.52
N GLY A 296 -27.82 -29.61 15.82
CA GLY A 296 -28.43 -30.94 15.90
C GLY A 296 -29.72 -31.07 15.08
N LYS A 297 -30.03 -32.30 14.67
CA LYS A 297 -31.14 -32.61 13.75
C LYS A 297 -32.54 -32.47 14.38
N THR A 298 -32.63 -32.29 15.71
CA THR A 298 -33.86 -32.29 16.52
C THR A 298 -34.26 -30.91 17.07
N SER A 299 -33.46 -29.86 16.83
CA SER A 299 -33.68 -28.52 17.42
C SER A 299 -34.44 -27.57 16.49
N SER A 300 -35.79 -27.60 16.54
CA SER A 300 -36.68 -26.98 15.53
C SER A 300 -36.94 -25.48 15.71
N SER A 301 -36.81 -24.94 16.92
CA SER A 301 -37.23 -23.57 17.25
C SER A 301 -36.22 -22.49 16.82
N VAL A 302 -34.92 -22.80 16.84
CA VAL A 302 -33.85 -21.86 16.46
C VAL A 302 -33.79 -21.66 14.94
N VAL A 303 -34.13 -22.70 14.19
CA VAL A 303 -34.07 -22.70 12.72
C VAL A 303 -35.19 -21.87 12.12
N ALA A 304 -36.41 -21.98 12.66
CA ALA A 304 -37.53 -21.15 12.23
C ALA A 304 -37.23 -19.65 12.40
N LEU A 305 -36.57 -19.27 13.50
CA LEU A 305 -36.17 -17.89 13.77
C LEU A 305 -35.13 -17.38 12.77
N VAL A 306 -34.09 -18.17 12.49
CA VAL A 306 -33.03 -17.79 11.54
C VAL A 306 -33.57 -17.71 10.11
N VAL A 307 -34.41 -18.67 9.71
CA VAL A 307 -35.01 -18.69 8.37
C VAL A 307 -35.99 -17.52 8.17
N ILE A 308 -36.81 -17.19 9.18
CA ILE A 308 -37.69 -16.02 9.13
C ILE A 308 -36.88 -14.71 9.09
N ALA A 309 -35.82 -14.59 9.89
CA ALA A 309 -34.95 -13.40 9.90
C ALA A 309 -34.28 -13.18 8.53
N VAL A 310 -33.78 -14.26 7.90
CA VAL A 310 -33.14 -14.20 6.58
C VAL A 310 -34.17 -13.92 5.47
N TRP A 311 -35.39 -14.46 5.57
CA TRP A 311 -36.46 -14.21 4.60
C TRP A 311 -37.00 -12.77 4.69
N VAL A 312 -37.14 -12.22 5.89
CA VAL A 312 -37.53 -10.82 6.11
C VAL A 312 -36.42 -9.90 5.60
N GLY A 313 -35.16 -10.17 5.93
CA GLY A 313 -34.01 -9.39 5.43
C GLY A 313 -33.93 -9.37 3.91
N SER A 314 -34.17 -10.52 3.26
CA SER A 314 -34.09 -10.65 1.79
C SER A 314 -35.26 -10.02 1.04
N ASN A 315 -36.44 -9.92 1.65
CA ASN A 315 -37.61 -9.26 1.04
C ASN A 315 -37.60 -7.74 1.27
N VAL A 316 -37.15 -7.27 2.44
CA VAL A 316 -37.00 -5.84 2.73
C VAL A 316 -35.93 -5.21 1.84
N ALA A 317 -34.84 -5.92 1.57
CA ALA A 317 -33.78 -5.48 0.66
C ALA A 317 -34.24 -5.26 -0.80
N ARG A 318 -35.38 -5.82 -1.24
CA ARG A 318 -35.92 -5.62 -2.60
C ARG A 318 -36.76 -4.34 -2.76
N TYR A 319 -37.24 -3.77 -1.66
CA TYR A 319 -38.16 -2.62 -1.69
C TYR A 319 -37.60 -1.37 -1.00
N ALA A 320 -36.45 -1.47 -0.33
CA ALA A 320 -35.70 -0.31 0.15
C ALA A 320 -34.71 0.15 -0.93
N PRO A 321 -34.83 1.37 -1.47
CA PRO A 321 -33.72 1.97 -2.21
C PRO A 321 -32.59 2.18 -1.20
N PHE A 322 -31.56 1.33 -1.24
CA PHE A 322 -30.39 1.52 -0.40
C PHE A 322 -29.74 2.88 -0.74
N PRO A 323 -29.62 3.81 0.22
CA PRO A 323 -28.71 4.93 0.07
C PRO A 323 -27.30 4.36 -0.03
N GLN A 324 -26.54 4.70 -1.07
CA GLN A 324 -25.10 4.40 -1.18
C GLN A 324 -24.27 5.26 -0.24
N GLY A 325 -24.62 5.26 1.04
CA GLY A 325 -23.88 5.95 2.09
C GLY A 325 -24.33 5.38 3.42
N THR A 326 -23.39 5.30 4.36
CA THR A 326 -23.51 4.73 5.71
C THR A 326 -23.44 3.22 5.80
N LEU A 327 -22.25 2.65 5.57
CA LEU A 327 -21.66 1.64 6.45
C LEU A 327 -20.13 1.80 6.35
N PHE A 328 -19.55 2.38 7.40
CA PHE A 328 -18.15 2.79 7.56
C PHE A 328 -17.69 3.92 6.63
N GLY A 329 -17.32 5.07 7.21
CA GLY A 329 -16.61 6.11 6.49
C GLY A 329 -15.20 5.62 6.16
N GLU A 330 -15.05 4.95 5.01
CA GLU A 330 -13.74 4.84 4.39
C GLU A 330 -13.44 6.19 3.73
N ASN A 331 -12.60 7.00 4.38
CA ASN A 331 -11.85 8.03 3.68
C ASN A 331 -11.20 7.37 2.46
N MET A 332 -11.35 7.93 1.25
CA MET A 332 -10.66 7.40 0.08
C MET A 332 -9.16 7.27 0.39
N ASN A 333 -8.64 6.06 0.31
CA ASN A 333 -7.21 5.80 0.49
C ASN A 333 -6.42 6.64 -0.53
N ALA A 334 -5.41 7.41 -0.06
CA ALA A 334 -4.63 8.33 -0.88
C ALA A 334 -3.98 7.65 -2.10
N LEU A 335 -3.59 6.38 -1.95
CA LEU A 335 -3.05 5.57 -3.03
C LEU A 335 -4.12 5.23 -4.08
N ALA A 336 -5.34 4.92 -3.64
CA ALA A 336 -6.46 4.65 -4.55
C ALA A 336 -6.83 5.89 -5.39
N ALA A 337 -6.88 7.07 -4.76
CA ALA A 337 -7.13 8.33 -5.45
C ALA A 337 -6.04 8.65 -6.50
N THR A 338 -4.77 8.47 -6.14
CA THR A 338 -3.64 8.72 -7.05
C THR A 338 -3.61 7.72 -8.22
N ASN A 339 -3.83 6.43 -7.93
CA ASN A 339 -3.89 5.36 -8.93
C ASN A 339 -5.05 5.56 -9.91
N ARG A 340 -6.18 6.10 -9.45
CA ARG A 340 -7.31 6.46 -10.33
C ARG A 340 -6.88 7.49 -11.38
N ASN A 341 -6.21 8.57 -10.96
CA ASN A 341 -5.72 9.61 -11.85
C ASN A 341 -4.68 9.07 -12.85
N PHE A 342 -3.76 8.23 -12.39
CA PHE A 342 -2.79 7.56 -13.26
C PHE A 342 -3.47 6.70 -14.33
N LYS A 343 -4.43 5.83 -13.94
CA LYS A 343 -5.14 4.95 -14.88
C LYS A 343 -5.93 5.72 -15.94
N LEU A 344 -6.54 6.84 -15.55
CA LEU A 344 -7.22 7.73 -16.51
C LEU A 344 -6.23 8.33 -17.52
N ALA A 345 -5.07 8.79 -17.05
CA ALA A 345 -4.03 9.31 -17.93
C ALA A 345 -3.43 8.23 -18.85
N ALA A 346 -3.20 7.02 -18.34
CA ALA A 346 -2.71 5.89 -19.14
C ALA A 346 -3.68 5.54 -20.29
N ARG A 347 -4.99 5.56 -20.02
CA ARG A 347 -6.04 5.37 -21.04
C ARG A 347 -6.02 6.48 -22.10
N LEU A 348 -5.91 7.74 -21.70
CA LEU A 348 -5.86 8.88 -22.63
C LEU A 348 -4.63 8.84 -23.56
N LEU A 349 -3.51 8.32 -23.06
CA LEU A 349 -2.27 8.15 -23.81
C LEU A 349 -2.25 6.87 -24.67
N GLY A 350 -3.19 5.93 -24.45
CA GLY A 350 -3.16 4.62 -25.08
C GLY A 350 -1.91 3.82 -24.72
N LEU A 351 -1.49 3.87 -23.44
CA LEU A 351 -0.33 3.11 -22.96
C LEU A 351 -0.57 1.61 -23.13
N ASP A 352 0.50 0.88 -23.49
CA ASP A 352 0.50 -0.57 -23.42
C ASP A 352 0.29 -1.04 -21.96
N SER A 353 -0.52 -2.08 -21.76
CA SER A 353 -0.90 -2.53 -20.42
C SER A 353 0.28 -3.04 -19.59
N LYS A 354 1.34 -3.56 -20.22
CA LYS A 354 2.56 -3.99 -19.52
C LYS A 354 3.37 -2.79 -19.05
N LEU A 355 3.46 -1.75 -19.88
CA LEU A 355 4.11 -0.51 -19.50
C LEU A 355 3.30 0.22 -18.41
N GLU A 356 1.97 0.25 -18.52
CA GLU A 356 1.10 0.79 -17.48
C GLU A 356 1.35 0.11 -16.13
N LEU A 357 1.38 -1.24 -16.11
CA LEU A 357 1.66 -2.00 -14.90
C LEU A 357 3.06 -1.68 -14.33
N SER A 358 4.07 -1.59 -15.18
CA SER A 358 5.44 -1.24 -14.77
C SER A 358 5.54 0.15 -14.15
N LEU A 359 4.79 1.13 -14.67
CA LEU A 359 4.79 2.50 -14.17
C LEU A 359 3.94 2.70 -12.92
N LEU A 360 3.06 1.75 -12.61
CA LEU A 360 2.24 1.74 -11.41
C LEU A 360 2.99 1.17 -10.19
N ILE A 361 3.86 0.19 -10.43
CA ILE A 361 4.61 -0.52 -9.38
C ILE A 361 5.83 0.30 -8.97
N PRO A 362 6.06 0.56 -7.66
CA PRO A 362 7.26 1.24 -7.21
C PRO A 362 8.52 0.39 -7.48
N PHE A 363 9.60 1.02 -7.93
CA PHE A 363 10.90 0.40 -8.15
C PHE A 363 11.43 -0.31 -6.89
N ARG A 364 11.21 0.28 -5.70
CA ARG A 364 11.62 -0.29 -4.42
C ARG A 364 10.84 0.33 -3.26
N GLU A 365 10.44 -0.50 -2.30
CA GLU A 365 9.83 -0.08 -1.04
C GLU A 365 10.67 -0.60 0.14
N ILE A 366 11.04 0.29 1.06
CA ILE A 366 11.86 -0.06 2.23
C ILE A 366 11.17 0.39 3.51
N LYS A 367 11.12 -0.53 4.48
CA LYS A 367 10.67 -0.31 5.85
C LYS A 367 11.83 -0.61 6.81
N VAL A 368 12.14 0.33 7.69
CA VAL A 368 13.25 0.22 8.64
C VAL A 368 12.80 0.52 10.06
N GLU A 369 13.37 -0.21 11.02
CA GLU A 369 13.22 0.10 12.44
C GLU A 369 14.21 1.20 12.84
N CYS A 370 13.71 2.24 13.50
CA CYS A 370 14.47 3.37 14.02
C CYS A 370 14.30 3.43 15.54
N THR A 371 15.14 2.69 16.26
CA THR A 371 15.11 2.67 17.73
C THR A 371 16.11 3.66 18.29
N ILE A 372 15.66 4.54 19.19
CA ILE A 372 16.47 5.56 19.84
C ILE A 372 16.33 5.51 21.36
N PRO A 373 17.39 5.87 22.12
CA PRO A 373 17.23 6.23 23.52
C PRO A 373 16.52 7.58 23.64
N LYS A 374 15.49 7.64 24.46
CA LYS A 374 14.84 8.87 24.91
C LYS A 374 15.70 9.60 25.93
N ASP A 375 15.37 10.85 26.21
CA ASP A 375 16.12 11.66 27.19
C ASP A 375 16.01 11.12 28.62
N ASP A 376 14.97 10.34 28.94
CA ASP A 376 14.80 9.63 30.22
C ASP A 376 15.56 8.29 30.30
N GLY A 377 16.29 7.91 29.25
CA GLY A 377 17.04 6.65 29.14
C GLY A 377 16.22 5.44 28.68
N THR A 378 14.90 5.56 28.52
CA THR A 378 14.07 4.50 27.94
C THR A 378 14.31 4.38 26.43
N LEU A 379 13.98 3.22 25.84
CA LEU A 379 14.05 3.03 24.39
C LEU A 379 12.68 3.29 23.76
N ALA A 380 12.69 4.02 22.64
CA ALA A 380 11.53 4.19 21.78
C ALA A 380 11.85 3.70 20.37
N SER A 381 10.96 2.87 19.81
CA SER A 381 11.08 2.30 18.47
C SER A 381 10.08 2.95 17.52
N PHE A 382 10.58 3.47 16.42
CA PHE A 382 9.78 4.05 15.35
C PHE A 382 9.94 3.25 14.06
N VAL A 383 8.95 3.35 13.18
CA VAL A 383 9.01 2.76 11.84
C VAL A 383 9.26 3.88 10.84
N GLY A 384 10.35 3.75 10.09
CA GLY A 384 10.69 4.61 8.97
C GLY A 384 10.42 3.92 7.63
N PHE A 385 10.08 4.71 6.62
CA PHE A 385 9.82 4.27 5.26
C PHE A 385 10.64 5.08 4.25
N ARG A 386 11.12 4.42 3.21
CA ARG A 386 11.62 5.07 1.99
C ARG A 386 11.12 4.30 0.77
N VAL A 387 10.22 4.93 0.01
CA VAL A 387 9.71 4.42 -1.26
C VAL A 387 10.41 5.13 -2.40
N GLN A 388 10.93 4.34 -3.31
CA GLN A 388 11.61 4.72 -4.54
C GLN A 388 10.71 4.26 -5.68
N HIS A 389 9.93 5.16 -6.28
CA HIS A 389 8.85 4.79 -7.20
C HIS A 389 9.35 4.56 -8.62
N ASP A 390 10.05 5.54 -9.20
CA ASP A 390 10.57 5.43 -10.57
C ASP A 390 11.88 6.21 -10.69
N ASN A 391 12.84 5.69 -11.46
CA ASN A 391 14.15 6.30 -11.71
C ASN A 391 14.48 6.45 -13.22
N ALA A 392 13.49 6.28 -14.11
CA ALA A 392 13.70 6.24 -15.55
C ALA A 392 14.22 7.58 -16.09
N ARG A 393 13.82 8.70 -15.48
CA ARG A 393 14.23 10.06 -15.88
C ARG A 393 15.47 10.60 -15.16
N GLY A 394 16.02 9.87 -14.18
CA GLY A 394 17.17 10.30 -13.39
C GLY A 394 17.09 9.86 -11.93
N PRO A 395 17.94 10.44 -11.05
CA PRO A 395 17.91 10.17 -9.61
C PRO A 395 16.51 10.41 -9.03
N MET A 396 16.16 9.71 -7.96
CA MET A 396 14.87 9.89 -7.33
C MET A 396 14.86 11.12 -6.43
N LYS A 397 13.69 11.76 -6.30
CA LYS A 397 13.53 12.98 -5.50
C LYS A 397 12.28 12.89 -4.66
N GLY A 398 12.43 13.14 -3.35
CA GLY A 398 11.33 12.96 -2.42
C GLY A 398 11.60 13.47 -1.01
N GLY A 399 10.65 14.22 -0.45
CA GLY A 399 10.72 14.67 0.94
C GLY A 399 10.63 13.54 1.97
N ILE A 400 11.00 13.84 3.22
CA ILE A 400 10.82 12.96 4.39
C ILE A 400 9.80 13.61 5.33
N ARG A 401 8.70 12.91 5.63
CA ARG A 401 7.61 13.38 6.50
C ARG A 401 7.72 12.79 7.90
N TYR A 402 7.63 13.61 8.94
CA TYR A 402 7.47 13.15 10.33
C TYR A 402 6.05 13.48 10.78
N HIS A 403 5.18 12.48 10.84
CA HIS A 403 3.78 12.64 11.24
C HIS A 403 3.24 11.32 11.82
N PRO A 404 2.35 11.35 12.83
CA PRO A 404 1.83 10.13 13.46
C PRO A 404 1.05 9.22 12.50
N GLU A 405 0.45 9.78 11.44
CA GLU A 405 -0.35 9.04 10.45
C GLU A 405 0.49 8.47 9.29
N VAL A 406 1.82 8.59 9.32
CA VAL A 406 2.65 8.04 8.24
C VAL A 406 2.52 6.52 8.19
N ASP A 407 2.02 6.03 7.05
CA ASP A 407 1.87 4.62 6.74
C ASP A 407 2.46 4.28 5.35
N PRO A 408 2.57 2.98 4.98
CA PRO A 408 3.10 2.59 3.68
C PRO A 408 2.30 3.12 2.47
N ASP A 409 0.98 3.20 2.57
CA ASP A 409 0.10 3.58 1.46
C ASP A 409 0.26 5.07 1.15
N GLU A 410 0.30 5.91 2.18
CA GLU A 410 0.54 7.34 2.06
C GLU A 410 1.91 7.62 1.41
N VAL A 411 2.97 6.96 1.89
CA VAL A 411 4.33 7.17 1.36
C VAL A 411 4.43 6.70 -0.09
N ASN A 412 3.75 5.61 -0.47
CA ASN A 412 3.65 5.15 -1.86
C ASN A 412 2.92 6.16 -2.75
N ALA A 413 1.75 6.63 -2.33
CA ALA A 413 0.96 7.61 -3.07
C ALA A 413 1.78 8.89 -3.33
N LEU A 414 2.46 9.39 -2.30
CA LEU A 414 3.31 10.58 -2.42
C LEU A 414 4.56 10.35 -3.28
N ALA A 415 5.18 9.16 -3.25
CA ALA A 415 6.32 8.82 -4.10
C ALA A 415 5.93 8.75 -5.58
N GLN A 416 4.76 8.19 -5.87
CA GLN A 416 4.17 8.18 -7.20
C GLN A 416 3.88 9.61 -7.69
N LEU A 417 3.25 10.45 -6.87
CA LEU A 417 3.02 11.87 -7.20
C LEU A 417 4.33 12.62 -7.47
N MET A 418 5.42 12.31 -6.74
CA MET A 418 6.73 12.90 -7.00
C MET A 418 7.27 12.53 -8.38
N THR A 419 7.03 11.31 -8.86
CA THR A 419 7.41 10.88 -10.22
C THR A 419 6.72 11.73 -11.28
N TRP A 420 5.41 11.94 -11.15
CA TRP A 420 4.66 12.77 -12.10
C TRP A 420 5.03 14.24 -12.00
N LYS A 421 5.20 14.76 -10.77
CA LYS A 421 5.54 16.17 -10.52
C LYS A 421 6.91 16.54 -11.09
N THR A 422 7.94 15.71 -10.90
CA THR A 422 9.28 15.97 -11.47
C THR A 422 9.27 15.89 -12.99
N ALA A 423 8.45 14.99 -13.56
CA ALA A 423 8.23 14.91 -14.99
C ALA A 423 7.49 16.13 -15.57
N VAL A 424 6.43 16.61 -14.91
CA VAL A 424 5.68 17.82 -15.30
C VAL A 424 6.57 19.06 -15.23
N ALA A 425 7.31 19.25 -14.14
CA ALA A 425 8.28 20.34 -13.97
C ALA A 425 9.48 20.25 -14.93
N ASN A 426 9.61 19.14 -15.67
CA ASN A 426 10.71 18.87 -16.60
C ASN A 426 12.10 18.99 -15.97
N ILE A 427 12.25 18.49 -14.75
CA ILE A 427 13.54 18.36 -14.06
C ILE A 427 14.03 16.91 -14.18
N PRO A 428 15.35 16.65 -14.22
CA PRO A 428 15.94 15.34 -14.52
C PRO A 428 15.93 14.40 -13.31
N TYR A 429 14.74 14.18 -12.74
CA TYR A 429 14.51 13.28 -11.61
C TYR A 429 13.38 12.30 -11.90
N GLY A 430 13.44 11.17 -11.20
CA GLY A 430 12.30 10.30 -10.93
C GLY A 430 11.53 10.73 -9.68
N GLY A 431 10.94 9.79 -8.96
CA GLY A 431 10.16 10.06 -7.75
C GLY A 431 10.44 9.13 -6.59
N ALA A 432 10.51 9.71 -5.39
CA ALA A 432 10.60 8.97 -4.12
C ALA A 432 9.81 9.70 -3.04
N LYS A 433 9.64 9.06 -1.90
CA LYS A 433 9.16 9.67 -0.66
C LYS A 433 9.63 8.86 0.54
N GLY A 434 9.82 9.50 1.68
CA GLY A 434 10.00 8.79 2.93
C GLY A 434 9.19 9.41 4.04
N GLY A 435 9.16 8.72 5.17
CA GLY A 435 8.57 9.26 6.38
C GLY A 435 8.82 8.39 7.59
N ILE A 436 8.55 8.94 8.76
CA ILE A 436 8.59 8.24 10.04
C ILE A 436 7.27 8.51 10.76
N GLY A 437 6.62 7.44 11.22
CA GLY A 437 5.43 7.50 12.06
C GLY A 437 5.78 8.03 13.45
N CYS A 438 5.85 9.36 13.61
CA CYS A 438 6.14 10.01 14.88
C CYS A 438 5.49 11.39 14.98
N SER A 439 5.30 11.88 16.20
CA SER A 439 4.84 13.23 16.49
C SER A 439 6.03 14.10 16.91
N PRO A 440 6.52 15.01 16.04
CA PRO A 440 7.69 15.82 16.36
C PRO A 440 7.53 16.73 17.57
N SER A 441 6.30 17.10 17.93
CA SER A 441 6.01 17.91 19.12
C SER A 441 6.29 17.18 20.43
N ASP A 442 6.27 15.85 20.39
CA ASP A 442 6.38 15.00 21.58
C ASP A 442 7.82 14.55 21.82
N LEU A 443 8.74 14.96 20.93
CA LEU A 443 10.16 14.64 20.97
C LEU A 443 10.97 15.91 21.24
N SER A 444 11.96 15.79 22.11
CA SER A 444 12.94 16.86 22.30
C SER A 444 13.78 17.07 21.03
N ILE A 445 14.45 18.21 20.91
CA ILE A 445 15.37 18.48 19.79
C ILE A 445 16.47 17.41 19.75
N SER A 446 16.97 16.98 20.92
CA SER A 446 17.99 15.94 21.04
C SER A 446 17.47 14.58 20.57
N GLU A 447 16.23 14.23 20.90
CA GLU A 447 15.57 13.00 20.44
C GLU A 447 15.30 13.03 18.93
N LEU A 448 14.85 14.17 18.39
CA LEU A 448 14.65 14.37 16.95
C LEU A 448 15.94 14.26 16.15
N GLU A 449 17.04 14.80 16.67
CA GLU A 449 18.37 14.64 16.07
C GLU A 449 18.76 13.16 16.03
N ARG A 450 18.68 12.46 17.17
CA ARG A 450 19.00 11.03 17.26
C ARG A 450 18.14 10.21 16.29
N LEU A 451 16.83 10.48 16.23
CA LEU A 451 15.90 9.80 15.32
C LEU A 451 16.30 10.01 13.86
N THR A 452 16.61 11.25 13.49
CA THR A 452 17.01 11.60 12.12
C THR A 452 18.32 10.94 11.73
N ARG A 453 19.29 10.88 12.65
CA ARG A 453 20.58 10.21 12.42
C ARG A 453 20.40 8.70 12.28
N VAL A 454 19.67 8.07 13.20
CA VAL A 454 19.37 6.62 13.10
C VAL A 454 18.65 6.30 11.81
N PHE A 455 17.63 7.08 11.42
CA PHE A 455 16.95 6.86 10.15
C PHE A 455 17.91 6.99 8.95
N THR A 456 18.76 8.01 8.93
CA THR A 456 19.78 8.19 7.89
C THR A 456 20.75 7.00 7.83
N GLN A 457 21.19 6.50 8.98
CA GLN A 457 22.03 5.31 9.08
C GLN A 457 21.35 4.07 8.47
N LYS A 458 20.02 3.95 8.60
CA LYS A 458 19.27 2.82 8.04
C LYS A 458 19.03 2.93 6.52
N ILE A 459 19.17 4.12 5.93
CA ILE A 459 18.88 4.35 4.51
C ILE A 459 20.07 4.87 3.69
N HIS A 460 21.26 5.04 4.28
CA HIS A 460 22.41 5.66 3.60
C HIS A 460 22.85 4.91 2.34
N ASP A 461 22.62 3.60 2.26
CA ASP A 461 22.94 2.77 1.08
C ASP A 461 21.90 2.90 -0.04
N LEU A 462 20.75 3.51 0.25
CA LEU A 462 19.65 3.72 -0.69
C LEU A 462 19.69 5.12 -1.30
N ILE A 463 20.19 6.09 -0.55
CA ILE A 463 20.26 7.50 -0.93
C ILE A 463 21.65 7.87 -1.45
N GLY A 464 21.71 8.92 -2.26
CA GLY A 464 22.96 9.37 -2.86
C GLY A 464 22.73 10.45 -3.89
N ILE A 465 23.79 11.21 -4.18
CA ILE A 465 23.76 12.38 -5.07
C ILE A 465 23.12 12.08 -6.43
N HIS A 466 23.40 10.89 -6.98
CA HIS A 466 22.89 10.43 -8.28
C HIS A 466 21.93 9.23 -8.18
N THR A 467 21.40 8.96 -6.99
CA THR A 467 20.54 7.79 -6.73
C THR A 467 19.17 8.23 -6.22
N ASP A 468 19.13 8.87 -5.05
CA ASP A 468 17.92 9.33 -4.39
C ASP A 468 18.28 10.47 -3.43
N VAL A 469 17.64 11.62 -3.61
CA VAL A 469 17.97 12.87 -2.93
C VAL A 469 16.79 13.32 -2.05
N PRO A 470 16.86 13.11 -0.72
CA PRO A 470 15.82 13.57 0.20
C PRO A 470 15.62 15.10 0.25
N ALA A 471 14.52 15.52 0.88
CA ALA A 471 14.15 16.92 1.13
C ALA A 471 13.27 17.04 2.39
N PRO A 472 12.99 18.26 2.86
CA PRO A 472 11.94 18.48 3.84
C PRO A 472 10.56 18.13 3.30
N ASP A 473 9.69 17.72 4.21
CA ASP A 473 8.24 17.63 4.05
C ASP A 473 7.57 18.00 5.38
N MET A 474 6.29 17.67 5.59
CA MET A 474 5.60 17.97 6.84
C MET A 474 6.33 17.35 8.04
N GLY A 475 6.55 18.16 9.08
CA GLY A 475 7.27 17.74 10.30
C GLY A 475 8.80 17.75 10.19
N THR A 476 9.37 18.06 9.02
CA THR A 476 10.83 18.22 8.84
C THR A 476 11.17 19.56 8.21
N ASN A 477 12.41 20.01 8.37
CA ASN A 477 12.82 21.37 8.02
C ASN A 477 14.32 21.43 7.65
N PRO A 478 14.90 22.63 7.40
CA PRO A 478 16.32 22.75 7.09
C PRO A 478 17.26 22.17 8.16
N GLN A 479 16.91 22.25 9.45
CA GLN A 479 17.69 21.64 10.52
C GLN A 479 17.72 20.11 10.38
N THR A 480 16.58 19.49 10.06
CA THR A 480 16.53 18.04 9.77
C THR A 480 17.46 17.67 8.62
N MET A 481 17.46 18.46 7.54
CA MET A 481 18.34 18.22 6.39
C MET A 481 19.82 18.40 6.73
N ALA A 482 20.15 19.33 7.62
CA ALA A 482 21.51 19.50 8.13
C ALA A 482 22.01 18.23 8.84
N TRP A 483 21.17 17.61 9.68
CA TRP A 483 21.52 16.34 10.33
C TRP A 483 21.67 15.18 9.35
N ILE A 484 20.80 15.08 8.33
CA ILE A 484 20.93 14.04 7.30
C ILE A 484 22.22 14.24 6.49
N LEU A 485 22.54 15.47 6.08
CA LEU A 485 23.78 15.80 5.39
C LEU A 485 25.00 15.37 6.22
N ASP A 486 25.04 15.80 7.49
CA ASP A 486 26.15 15.51 8.40
C ASP A 486 26.31 14.00 8.62
N GLU A 487 25.21 13.30 8.90
CA GLU A 487 25.23 11.86 9.15
C GLU A 487 25.63 11.07 7.92
N TYR A 488 25.07 11.36 6.75
CA TYR A 488 25.45 10.71 5.49
C TYR A 488 26.93 10.94 5.16
N SER A 489 27.43 12.14 5.43
CA SER A 489 28.83 12.51 5.16
C SER A 489 29.84 11.69 5.97
N LYS A 490 29.44 11.11 7.11
CA LYS A 490 30.30 10.20 7.89
C LYS A 490 30.54 8.86 7.18
N PHE A 491 29.58 8.41 6.38
CA PHE A 491 29.66 7.15 5.64
C PHE A 491 30.32 7.31 4.27
N HIS A 492 30.03 8.42 3.57
CA HIS A 492 30.37 8.58 2.15
C HIS A 492 31.26 9.80 1.84
N GLY A 493 31.73 10.51 2.86
CA GLY A 493 32.42 11.80 2.71
C GLY A 493 31.47 12.97 2.44
N TYR A 494 32.00 14.19 2.54
CA TYR A 494 31.18 15.41 2.47
C TYR A 494 30.41 15.53 1.13
N SER A 495 29.09 15.44 1.22
CA SER A 495 28.20 15.26 0.05
C SER A 495 27.01 16.23 0.08
N PRO A 496 27.22 17.55 -0.14
CA PRO A 496 26.15 18.57 0.04
C PRO A 496 24.93 18.36 -0.86
N ALA A 497 25.11 17.72 -2.02
CA ALA A 497 24.04 17.42 -2.97
C ALA A 497 23.20 16.18 -2.61
N VAL A 498 23.49 15.45 -1.51
CA VAL A 498 22.72 14.26 -1.12
C VAL A 498 21.31 14.61 -0.61
N VAL A 499 21.12 15.81 -0.07
CA VAL A 499 19.82 16.33 0.37
C VAL A 499 19.64 17.77 -0.09
N THR A 500 18.40 18.21 -0.27
CA THR A 500 18.05 19.59 -0.62
C THR A 500 17.19 20.22 0.47
N GLY A 501 16.95 21.53 0.44
CA GLY A 501 16.24 22.26 1.50
C GLY A 501 17.10 22.47 2.74
N LYS A 502 18.42 22.54 2.55
CA LYS A 502 19.40 22.77 3.61
C LYS A 502 19.39 24.24 4.06
N PRO A 503 19.95 24.56 5.24
CA PRO A 503 20.30 25.93 5.59
C PRO A 503 21.28 26.49 4.57
N VAL A 504 21.22 27.81 4.31
CA VAL A 504 22.12 28.48 3.36
C VAL A 504 23.58 28.26 3.76
N ASP A 505 23.86 28.26 5.07
CA ASP A 505 25.18 28.01 5.67
C ASP A 505 25.78 26.65 5.30
N LEU A 506 24.95 25.68 4.88
CA LEU A 506 25.35 24.31 4.50
C LEU A 506 25.07 24.02 3.02
N GLY A 507 25.05 25.04 2.17
CA GLY A 507 24.83 24.91 0.72
C GLY A 507 23.36 24.86 0.32
N GLY A 508 22.45 25.35 1.15
CA GLY A 508 21.05 25.60 0.76
C GLY A 508 20.92 26.70 -0.29
N SER A 509 19.95 26.60 -1.20
CA SER A 509 19.72 27.62 -2.22
C SER A 509 18.94 28.80 -1.66
N LEU A 510 19.34 30.01 -2.04
CA LEU A 510 18.49 31.20 -1.87
C LEU A 510 17.16 31.01 -2.62
N GLY A 511 16.11 31.68 -2.16
CA GLY A 511 14.77 31.58 -2.74
C GLY A 511 14.02 30.27 -2.44
N ARG A 512 14.67 29.26 -1.83
CA ARG A 512 14.05 27.94 -1.57
C ARG A 512 12.84 28.01 -0.64
N ASP A 513 12.90 28.87 0.38
CA ASP A 513 11.83 29.02 1.38
C ASP A 513 10.51 29.49 0.73
N ALA A 514 10.61 30.54 -0.11
CA ALA A 514 9.48 31.11 -0.84
C ALA A 514 9.06 30.32 -2.10
N ALA A 515 9.83 29.32 -2.52
CA ALA A 515 9.73 28.72 -3.85
C ALA A 515 8.35 28.13 -4.18
N THR A 516 7.70 27.45 -3.23
CA THR A 516 6.39 26.83 -3.46
C THR A 516 5.29 27.89 -3.55
N GLY A 517 5.26 28.88 -2.65
CA GLY A 517 4.30 29.99 -2.70
C GLY A 517 4.49 30.86 -3.94
N ARG A 518 5.74 31.11 -4.34
CA ARG A 518 6.09 31.79 -5.60
C ARG A 518 5.68 30.98 -6.82
N GLY A 519 5.86 29.66 -6.78
CA GLY A 519 5.35 28.74 -7.80
C GLY A 519 3.84 28.84 -7.96
N ALA A 520 3.09 28.84 -6.85
CA ALA A 520 1.64 29.01 -6.86
C ALA A 520 1.21 30.37 -7.47
N LEU A 521 1.94 31.46 -7.17
CA LEU A 521 1.72 32.76 -7.82
C LEU A 521 1.96 32.66 -9.34
N PHE A 522 3.11 32.15 -9.79
CA PHE A 522 3.41 32.04 -11.23
C PHE A 522 2.42 31.14 -11.97
N ALA A 523 1.96 30.07 -11.32
CA ALA A 523 0.94 29.19 -11.83
C ALA A 523 -0.42 29.92 -11.97
N THR A 524 -0.78 30.72 -10.96
CA THR A 524 -1.97 31.57 -10.96
C THR A 524 -1.92 32.61 -12.09
N GLU A 525 -0.80 33.33 -12.23
CA GLU A 525 -0.59 34.31 -13.29
C GLU A 525 -0.75 33.67 -14.67
N ALA A 526 -0.11 32.53 -14.89
CA ALA A 526 -0.18 31.80 -16.16
C ALA A 526 -1.64 31.40 -16.50
N LEU A 527 -2.39 30.90 -15.51
CA LEU A 527 -3.78 30.53 -15.69
C LEU A 527 -4.69 31.75 -15.96
N LEU A 528 -4.57 32.81 -15.16
CA LEU A 528 -5.42 34.00 -15.31
C LEU A 528 -5.18 34.70 -16.66
N ASN A 529 -3.93 34.74 -17.13
CA ASN A 529 -3.59 35.34 -18.41
C ASN A 529 -4.31 34.64 -19.59
N GLU A 530 -4.52 33.33 -19.53
CA GLU A 530 -5.29 32.58 -20.55
C GLU A 530 -6.76 33.04 -20.62
N HIS A 531 -7.29 33.58 -19.53
CA HIS A 531 -8.64 34.11 -19.43
C HIS A 531 -8.70 35.64 -19.56
N GLY A 532 -7.60 36.29 -20.00
CA GLY A 532 -7.52 37.74 -20.12
C GLY A 532 -7.62 38.47 -18.77
N LYS A 533 -7.25 37.80 -17.68
CA LYS A 533 -7.28 38.32 -16.31
C LYS A 533 -5.86 38.45 -15.76
N SER A 534 -5.68 39.34 -14.79
CA SER A 534 -4.46 39.46 -13.99
C SER A 534 -4.73 39.07 -12.54
N VAL A 535 -3.66 38.86 -11.75
CA VAL A 535 -3.74 38.70 -10.29
C VAL A 535 -4.31 39.97 -9.64
N ALA A 536 -3.89 41.14 -10.12
CA ALA A 536 -4.38 42.42 -9.64
C ALA A 536 -5.91 42.50 -9.72
N GLY A 537 -6.54 42.88 -8.60
CA GLY A 537 -7.99 43.06 -8.50
C GLY A 537 -8.82 41.80 -8.22
N GLN A 538 -8.26 40.59 -8.33
CA GLN A 538 -8.97 39.36 -7.97
C GLN A 538 -9.08 39.19 -6.45
N ARG A 539 -10.15 38.53 -6.00
CA ARG A 539 -10.33 38.15 -4.60
C ARG A 539 -9.80 36.74 -4.35
N PHE A 540 -8.92 36.61 -3.37
CA PHE A 540 -8.25 35.36 -3.00
C PHE A 540 -8.68 34.89 -1.62
N VAL A 541 -8.92 33.59 -1.50
CA VAL A 541 -9.07 32.89 -0.22
C VAL A 541 -7.98 31.84 -0.11
N ILE A 542 -7.28 31.81 1.02
CA ILE A 542 -6.14 30.91 1.24
C ILE A 542 -6.39 30.07 2.48
N GLN A 543 -6.50 28.76 2.31
CA GLN A 543 -6.58 27.83 3.43
C GLN A 543 -5.18 27.36 3.79
N GLY A 544 -4.74 27.64 5.02
CA GLY A 544 -3.39 27.36 5.50
C GLY A 544 -2.48 28.57 5.37
N PHE A 545 -1.93 29.03 6.50
CA PHE A 545 -0.97 30.14 6.55
C PHE A 545 0.42 29.70 7.04
N GLY A 546 0.80 28.46 6.73
CA GLY A 546 2.16 27.96 6.91
C GLY A 546 3.12 28.51 5.86
N ASN A 547 4.26 27.83 5.62
CA ASN A 547 5.26 28.31 4.67
C ASN A 547 4.68 28.59 3.27
N VAL A 548 3.93 27.66 2.70
CA VAL A 548 3.40 27.80 1.33
C VAL A 548 2.35 28.92 1.24
N GLY A 549 1.31 28.85 2.08
CA GLY A 549 0.18 29.77 2.01
C GLY A 549 0.55 31.20 2.41
N SER A 550 1.43 31.39 3.39
CA SER A 550 1.89 32.73 3.78
C SER A 550 2.73 33.40 2.70
N TRP A 551 3.68 32.69 2.07
CA TRP A 551 4.42 33.21 0.93
C TRP A 551 3.52 33.47 -0.28
N ALA A 552 2.56 32.58 -0.58
CA ALA A 552 1.58 32.82 -1.63
C ALA A 552 0.78 34.11 -1.35
N ALA A 553 0.26 34.28 -0.13
CA ALA A 553 -0.49 35.47 0.28
C ALA A 553 0.33 36.75 0.09
N LYS A 554 1.60 36.74 0.54
CA LYS A 554 2.51 37.88 0.43
C LYS A 554 2.72 38.28 -1.01
N LEU A 555 3.12 37.33 -1.85
CA LEU A 555 3.48 37.59 -3.24
C LEU A 555 2.26 37.96 -4.09
N ILE A 556 1.09 37.39 -3.79
CA ILE A 556 -0.19 37.77 -4.41
C ILE A 556 -0.56 39.21 -4.04
N HIS A 557 -0.41 39.58 -2.75
CA HIS A 557 -0.66 40.93 -2.28
C HIS A 557 0.27 41.96 -2.95
N GLU A 558 1.56 41.66 -3.07
CA GLU A 558 2.54 42.48 -3.78
C GLU A 558 2.19 42.71 -5.26
N GLN A 559 1.48 41.75 -5.90
CA GLN A 559 0.97 41.87 -7.28
C GLN A 559 -0.43 42.51 -7.36
N GLY A 560 -0.95 43.07 -6.26
CA GLY A 560 -2.24 43.76 -6.20
C GLY A 560 -3.46 42.84 -6.08
N GLY A 561 -3.28 41.56 -5.76
CA GLY A 561 -4.36 40.63 -5.43
C GLY A 561 -4.95 40.94 -4.04
N LYS A 562 -6.28 40.81 -3.90
CA LYS A 562 -6.97 41.06 -2.63
C LYS A 562 -7.18 39.74 -1.88
N VAL A 563 -6.34 39.46 -0.88
CA VAL A 563 -6.56 38.31 0.01
C VAL A 563 -7.68 38.67 0.99
N VAL A 564 -8.85 38.08 0.81
CA VAL A 564 -10.07 38.42 1.57
C VAL A 564 -10.32 37.51 2.76
N ALA A 565 -9.81 36.27 2.74
CA ALA A 565 -9.87 35.37 3.88
C ALA A 565 -8.65 34.44 3.95
N VAL A 566 -8.25 34.11 5.17
CA VAL A 566 -7.12 33.22 5.47
C VAL A 566 -7.52 32.31 6.65
N SER A 567 -7.10 31.05 6.63
CA SER A 567 -7.20 30.16 7.79
C SER A 567 -5.89 29.48 8.15
N ASP A 568 -5.77 29.06 9.40
CA ASP A 568 -4.79 28.10 9.88
C ASP A 568 -5.41 27.19 10.97
N ILE A 569 -4.57 26.45 11.70
CA ILE A 569 -5.02 25.54 12.77
C ILE A 569 -5.68 26.27 13.95
N THR A 570 -5.44 27.58 14.13
CA THR A 570 -5.99 28.40 15.21
C THR A 570 -7.36 28.96 14.88
N GLY A 571 -7.71 29.10 13.60
CA GLY A 571 -9.01 29.58 13.15
C GLY A 571 -8.95 30.21 11.75
N ALA A 572 -10.02 30.90 11.37
CA ALA A 572 -10.14 31.60 10.10
C ALA A 572 -10.52 33.07 10.31
N ILE A 573 -10.00 33.93 9.46
CA ILE A 573 -10.22 35.39 9.48
C ILE A 573 -10.60 35.90 8.10
N LYS A 574 -11.42 36.96 8.06
CA LYS A 574 -11.93 37.57 6.83
C LYS A 574 -11.95 39.09 6.90
N ASN A 575 -11.55 39.73 5.80
CA ASN A 575 -11.76 41.15 5.55
C ASN A 575 -12.10 41.37 4.06
N GLU A 576 -13.33 41.79 3.79
CA GLU A 576 -13.82 42.00 2.41
C GLU A 576 -13.05 43.09 1.64
N LYS A 577 -12.44 44.03 2.36
CA LYS A 577 -11.60 45.08 1.75
C LYS A 577 -10.20 44.57 1.38
N GLY A 578 -9.83 43.38 1.84
CA GLY A 578 -8.50 42.80 1.76
C GLY A 578 -7.79 42.88 3.11
N ILE A 579 -7.08 41.80 3.45
CA ILE A 579 -6.25 41.68 4.64
C ILE A 579 -4.88 42.29 4.34
N ASP A 580 -4.37 43.13 5.25
CA ASP A 580 -2.97 43.54 5.22
C ASP A 580 -2.07 42.36 5.59
N ILE A 581 -1.47 41.76 4.56
CA ILE A 581 -0.65 40.56 4.73
C ILE A 581 0.62 40.86 5.52
N GLU A 582 1.24 42.03 5.38
CA GLU A 582 2.44 42.36 6.15
C GLU A 582 2.16 42.43 7.65
N SER A 583 1.04 43.04 8.02
CA SER A 583 0.59 43.09 9.41
C SER A 583 0.16 41.72 9.93
N LEU A 584 -0.49 40.89 9.10
CA LEU A 584 -0.82 39.51 9.46
C LEU A 584 0.44 38.67 9.74
N PHE A 585 1.51 38.84 8.95
CA PHE A 585 2.78 38.15 9.20
C PHE A 585 3.37 38.49 10.56
N LYS A 586 3.34 39.77 10.96
CA LYS A 586 3.81 40.21 12.28
C LYS A 586 2.97 39.57 13.39
N HIS A 587 1.64 39.61 13.25
CA HIS A 587 0.70 38.99 14.18
C HIS A 587 0.94 37.49 14.36
N VAL A 588 1.08 36.73 13.26
CA VAL A 588 1.32 35.28 13.31
C VAL A 588 2.66 34.96 13.97
N LYS A 589 3.69 35.79 13.74
CA LYS A 589 5.00 35.62 14.38
C LYS A 589 4.93 35.82 15.90
N GLU A 590 4.07 36.71 16.38
CA GLU A 590 3.91 37.03 17.81
C GLU A 590 2.95 36.06 18.52
N THR A 591 1.85 35.70 17.87
CA THR A 591 0.74 34.94 18.49
C THR A 591 0.70 33.46 18.10
N ARG A 592 1.54 33.04 17.13
CA ARG A 592 1.61 31.67 16.57
C ARG A 592 0.34 31.22 15.84
N GLY A 593 -0.49 32.15 15.34
CA GLY A 593 -1.58 31.84 14.43
C GLY A 593 -2.36 33.06 13.95
N VAL A 594 -3.31 32.87 13.05
CA VAL A 594 -4.10 33.97 12.47
C VAL A 594 -5.23 34.45 13.39
N LYS A 595 -5.62 33.64 14.38
CA LYS A 595 -6.69 33.99 15.33
C LYS A 595 -6.36 35.28 16.09
N GLY A 596 -7.36 36.15 16.22
CA GLY A 596 -7.24 37.40 16.98
C GLY A 596 -6.55 38.54 16.24
N PHE A 597 -6.31 38.41 14.93
CA PHE A 597 -5.81 39.52 14.12
C PHE A 597 -6.82 40.67 14.08
N HIS A 598 -6.38 41.89 14.44
CA HIS A 598 -7.27 43.03 14.69
C HIS A 598 -7.94 43.60 13.42
N ASP A 599 -7.27 43.51 12.27
CA ASP A 599 -7.74 44.05 10.99
C ASP A 599 -8.60 43.05 10.18
N ALA A 600 -9.05 41.96 10.80
CA ALA A 600 -9.97 41.02 10.19
C ALA A 600 -10.94 40.44 11.21
N HIS A 601 -12.13 40.06 10.75
CA HIS A 601 -13.14 39.45 11.62
C HIS A 601 -12.97 37.93 11.61
N PRO A 602 -13.12 37.25 12.76
CA PRO A 602 -13.11 35.79 12.78
C PRO A 602 -14.34 35.25 12.04
N ILE A 603 -14.14 34.16 11.30
CA ILE A 603 -15.21 33.39 10.65
C ILE A 603 -15.11 31.92 11.08
N ASP A 604 -16.13 31.12 10.74
CA ASP A 604 -16.05 29.67 10.94
C ASP A 604 -14.92 29.08 10.09
N ALA A 605 -14.06 28.28 10.71
CA ALA A 605 -12.95 27.64 10.00
C ALA A 605 -13.46 26.66 8.93
N ASN A 606 -14.64 26.07 9.14
CA ASN A 606 -15.25 25.14 8.17
C ASN A 606 -15.82 25.86 6.95
N SER A 607 -16.13 27.16 7.03
CA SER A 607 -16.68 27.91 5.90
C SER A 607 -15.61 28.44 4.93
N ILE A 608 -14.32 28.36 5.28
CA ILE A 608 -13.24 29.00 4.53
C ILE A 608 -13.21 28.58 3.05
N LEU A 609 -13.41 27.29 2.74
CA LEU A 609 -13.34 26.77 1.37
C LEU A 609 -14.52 27.21 0.49
N VAL A 610 -15.63 27.63 1.11
CA VAL A 610 -16.89 28.02 0.44
C VAL A 610 -17.16 29.52 0.50
N GLU A 611 -16.19 30.30 1.00
CA GLU A 611 -16.22 31.75 0.97
C GLU A 611 -16.26 32.29 -0.47
N ASP A 612 -16.97 33.40 -0.64
CA ASP A 612 -17.08 34.04 -1.94
C ASP A 612 -15.75 34.69 -2.37
N CYS A 613 -15.17 34.18 -3.44
CA CYS A 613 -13.90 34.63 -3.99
C CYS A 613 -13.78 34.30 -5.49
N ASP A 614 -12.78 34.86 -6.16
CA ASP A 614 -12.49 34.52 -7.55
C ASP A 614 -11.51 33.34 -7.64
N VAL A 615 -10.53 33.30 -6.73
CA VAL A 615 -9.47 32.28 -6.67
C VAL A 615 -9.36 31.70 -5.26
N LEU A 616 -9.47 30.37 -5.15
CA LEU A 616 -9.26 29.61 -3.91
C LEU A 616 -7.91 28.90 -3.96
N ILE A 617 -7.13 29.00 -2.88
CA ILE A 617 -5.81 28.36 -2.75
C ILE A 617 -5.80 27.45 -1.51
N PRO A 618 -6.09 26.15 -1.65
CA PRO A 618 -5.84 25.18 -0.59
C PRO A 618 -4.33 24.93 -0.44
N ALA A 619 -3.79 25.24 0.74
CA ALA A 619 -2.35 25.21 1.06
C ALA A 619 -2.05 24.55 2.42
N ALA A 620 -2.96 23.70 2.92
CA ALA A 620 -2.83 22.98 4.18
C ALA A 620 -2.76 21.45 4.00
N LEU A 621 -3.90 20.75 4.09
CA LEU A 621 -4.01 19.30 4.04
C LEU A 621 -4.59 18.82 2.70
N GLY A 622 -4.42 17.53 2.43
CA GLY A 622 -5.07 16.85 1.32
C GLY A 622 -6.53 16.46 1.63
N GLY A 623 -7.34 16.17 0.60
CA GLY A 623 -8.72 15.69 0.73
C GLY A 623 -9.72 16.68 1.36
N VAL A 624 -9.32 17.95 1.49
CA VAL A 624 -10.14 19.00 2.11
C VAL A 624 -11.27 19.49 1.21
N ILE A 625 -11.13 19.34 -0.11
CA ILE A 625 -12.18 19.57 -1.09
C ILE A 625 -12.70 18.21 -1.54
N ASN A 626 -13.89 17.87 -1.08
CA ASN A 626 -14.49 16.54 -1.24
C ASN A 626 -15.95 16.68 -1.68
N LYS A 627 -16.65 15.54 -1.82
CA LYS A 627 -18.02 15.48 -2.30
C LYS A 627 -18.99 16.34 -1.49
N ASP A 628 -18.72 16.51 -0.19
CA ASP A 628 -19.62 17.21 0.73
C ASP A 628 -19.59 18.72 0.50
N ASN A 629 -18.42 19.32 0.25
CA ASN A 629 -18.28 20.77 0.11
C ASN A 629 -18.10 21.28 -1.34
N ALA A 630 -17.78 20.41 -2.30
CA ALA A 630 -17.54 20.81 -3.70
C ALA A 630 -18.72 21.56 -4.35
N ASN A 631 -19.95 21.21 -3.98
CA ASN A 631 -21.15 21.89 -4.48
C ASN A 631 -21.28 23.34 -3.98
N GLU A 632 -20.68 23.67 -2.85
CA GLU A 632 -20.79 24.99 -2.21
C GLU A 632 -19.66 25.95 -2.60
N ILE A 633 -18.58 25.45 -3.20
CA ILE A 633 -17.44 26.27 -3.64
C ILE A 633 -17.90 27.33 -4.65
N LYS A 634 -17.60 28.60 -4.36
CA LYS A 634 -17.96 29.77 -5.20
C LYS A 634 -16.82 30.25 -6.11
N ALA A 635 -15.60 29.80 -5.84
CA ALA A 635 -14.41 30.18 -6.60
C ALA A 635 -14.53 29.76 -8.07
N LYS A 636 -14.00 30.60 -8.97
CA LYS A 636 -13.90 30.28 -10.41
C LYS A 636 -12.63 29.49 -10.72
N TYR A 637 -11.59 29.70 -9.93
CA TYR A 637 -10.30 29.06 -10.08
C TYR A 637 -9.86 28.45 -8.74
N ILE A 638 -9.33 27.24 -8.78
CA ILE A 638 -8.70 26.59 -7.63
C ILE A 638 -7.23 26.35 -7.97
N ILE A 639 -6.32 26.80 -7.10
CA ILE A 639 -4.87 26.65 -7.28
C ILE A 639 -4.35 25.74 -6.18
N GLU A 640 -4.06 24.48 -6.53
CA GLU A 640 -3.68 23.47 -5.54
C GLU A 640 -2.24 23.67 -5.05
N ALA A 641 -2.07 24.42 -3.96
CA ALA A 641 -0.78 24.66 -3.35
C ALA A 641 -0.37 23.53 -2.38
N ALA A 642 -1.35 22.84 -1.77
CA ALA A 642 -1.16 21.56 -1.08
C ALA A 642 -1.04 20.39 -2.07
N ASN A 643 -0.64 19.21 -1.59
CA ASN A 643 -0.72 17.98 -2.38
C ASN A 643 -2.13 17.38 -2.22
N HIS A 644 -2.71 16.92 -3.32
CA HIS A 644 -4.02 16.27 -3.40
C HIS A 644 -5.14 16.91 -2.54
N PRO A 645 -5.33 18.25 -2.55
CA PRO A 645 -6.37 18.88 -1.73
C PRO A 645 -7.78 18.55 -2.23
N THR A 646 -7.93 18.15 -3.49
CA THR A 646 -9.22 17.85 -4.13
C THR A 646 -9.34 16.36 -4.43
N ASP A 647 -10.42 15.75 -3.97
CA ASP A 647 -10.73 14.35 -4.25
C ASP A 647 -11.28 14.17 -5.68
N PRO A 648 -11.09 13.00 -6.30
CA PRO A 648 -11.66 12.68 -7.62
C PRO A 648 -13.17 12.92 -7.76
N GLU A 649 -13.95 12.71 -6.70
CA GLU A 649 -15.40 13.00 -6.72
C GLU A 649 -15.69 14.51 -6.76
N ALA A 650 -14.89 15.30 -6.05
CA ALA A 650 -15.00 16.75 -6.07
C ALA A 650 -14.56 17.34 -7.41
N ASP A 651 -13.52 16.79 -8.04
CA ASP A 651 -13.10 17.16 -9.39
C ASP A 651 -14.27 17.06 -10.39
N GLU A 652 -15.05 15.98 -10.36
CA GLU A 652 -16.20 15.80 -11.24
C GLU A 652 -17.30 16.84 -11.00
N ILE A 653 -17.58 17.17 -9.74
CA ILE A 653 -18.57 18.17 -9.34
C ILE A 653 -18.13 19.57 -9.80
N LEU A 654 -16.88 19.92 -9.53
CA LEU A 654 -16.30 21.22 -9.85
C LEU A 654 -16.16 21.45 -11.35
N SER A 655 -15.79 20.39 -12.09
CA SER A 655 -15.76 20.41 -13.56
C SER A 655 -17.15 20.69 -14.15
N LYS A 656 -18.21 20.03 -13.66
CA LYS A 656 -19.61 20.29 -14.07
C LYS A 656 -20.07 21.71 -13.74
N LYS A 657 -19.54 22.31 -12.67
CA LYS A 657 -19.79 23.71 -12.29
C LYS A 657 -18.99 24.73 -13.12
N GLY A 658 -18.06 24.27 -13.97
CA GLY A 658 -17.18 25.13 -14.75
C GLY A 658 -16.06 25.78 -13.93
N VAL A 659 -15.74 25.23 -12.75
CA VAL A 659 -14.60 25.68 -11.94
C VAL A 659 -13.32 25.11 -12.55
N THR A 660 -12.31 25.96 -12.77
CA THR A 660 -11.03 25.53 -13.34
C THR A 660 -10.03 25.21 -12.23
N ILE A 661 -9.56 23.98 -12.18
CA ILE A 661 -8.61 23.51 -11.17
C ILE A 661 -7.21 23.44 -11.79
N LEU A 662 -6.25 24.13 -11.19
CA LEU A 662 -4.84 24.02 -11.54
C LEU A 662 -4.18 22.98 -10.63
N PRO A 663 -3.78 21.81 -11.18
CA PRO A 663 -3.46 20.65 -10.38
C PRO A 663 -2.16 20.81 -9.59
N ASP A 664 -2.10 20.19 -8.43
CA ASP A 664 -0.99 20.20 -7.47
C ASP A 664 0.37 19.83 -8.10
N ILE A 665 0.42 18.79 -8.94
CA ILE A 665 1.63 18.32 -9.63
C ILE A 665 2.27 19.38 -10.55
N TYR A 666 1.54 20.46 -10.87
CA TYR A 666 2.08 21.64 -11.52
C TYR A 666 2.13 22.84 -10.56
N ALA A 667 1.01 23.20 -9.93
CA ALA A 667 0.85 24.45 -9.17
C ALA A 667 1.83 24.59 -8.01
N ASN A 668 2.15 23.50 -7.30
CA ASN A 668 3.09 23.51 -6.17
C ASN A 668 4.51 23.03 -6.54
N SER A 669 4.80 22.83 -7.83
CA SER A 669 6.08 22.29 -8.31
C SER A 669 7.27 23.27 -8.18
N GLY A 670 7.02 24.52 -7.79
CA GLY A 670 8.09 25.50 -7.56
C GLY A 670 9.09 25.06 -6.48
N GLY A 671 8.61 24.42 -5.41
CA GLY A 671 9.47 23.90 -4.34
C GLY A 671 10.44 22.82 -4.82
N VAL A 672 9.98 21.87 -5.65
CA VAL A 672 10.86 20.82 -6.20
C VAL A 672 11.79 21.39 -7.28
N THR A 673 11.35 22.39 -8.04
CA THR A 673 12.17 23.08 -9.04
C THR A 673 13.35 23.82 -8.41
N VAL A 674 13.13 24.57 -7.33
CA VAL A 674 14.25 25.21 -6.62
C VAL A 674 15.10 24.20 -5.84
N SER A 675 14.51 23.07 -5.40
CA SER A 675 15.32 21.95 -4.86
C SER A 675 16.25 21.37 -5.93
N TYR A 676 15.81 21.28 -7.18
CA TYR A 676 16.68 20.91 -8.29
C TYR A 676 17.79 21.94 -8.51
N PHE A 677 17.48 23.24 -8.47
CA PHE A 677 18.52 24.27 -8.57
C PHE A 677 19.53 24.20 -7.42
N GLU A 678 19.09 23.93 -6.20
CA GLU A 678 19.99 23.70 -5.05
C GLU A 678 20.94 22.53 -5.32
N TRP A 679 20.41 21.41 -5.80
CA TRP A 679 21.22 20.26 -6.17
C TRP A 679 22.22 20.60 -7.28
N VAL A 680 21.80 21.29 -8.35
CA VAL A 680 22.69 21.75 -9.43
C VAL A 680 23.81 22.64 -8.89
N GLN A 681 23.48 23.61 -8.03
CA GLN A 681 24.47 24.50 -7.40
C GLN A 681 25.47 23.71 -6.54
N ASN A 682 25.01 22.70 -5.81
CA ASN A 682 25.89 21.84 -5.00
C ASN A 682 26.77 20.92 -5.83
N ILE A 683 26.28 20.39 -6.96
CA ILE A 683 27.11 19.64 -7.93
C ILE A 683 28.18 20.56 -8.53
N GLN A 684 27.82 21.80 -8.84
CA GLN A 684 28.74 22.79 -9.43
C GLN A 684 29.72 23.38 -8.41
N GLY A 685 29.45 23.27 -7.10
CA GLY A 685 30.19 23.99 -6.07
C GLY A 685 30.04 25.51 -6.15
N PHE A 686 28.95 26.02 -6.75
CA PHE A 686 28.74 27.44 -6.99
C PHE A 686 27.27 27.84 -6.78
N MET A 687 27.04 28.76 -5.85
CA MET A 687 25.70 29.22 -5.47
C MET A 687 25.24 30.39 -6.34
N TRP A 688 23.94 30.46 -6.63
CA TRP A 688 23.33 31.52 -7.41
C TRP A 688 22.73 32.59 -6.51
N ASP A 689 22.58 33.81 -7.04
CA ASP A 689 21.82 34.86 -6.37
C ASP A 689 20.31 34.55 -6.40
N GLU A 690 19.57 35.17 -5.48
CA GLU A 690 18.12 34.92 -5.37
C GLU A 690 17.37 35.35 -6.64
N LYS A 691 17.83 36.41 -7.31
CA LYS A 691 17.21 36.90 -8.54
C LYS A 691 17.29 35.85 -9.65
N LYS A 692 18.46 35.28 -9.90
CA LYS A 692 18.64 34.21 -10.89
C LYS A 692 17.79 32.99 -10.55
N VAL A 693 17.75 32.57 -9.28
CA VAL A 693 16.90 31.47 -8.84
C VAL A 693 15.42 31.73 -9.19
N ASN A 694 14.93 32.94 -8.89
CA ASN A 694 13.55 33.32 -9.15
C ASN A 694 13.23 33.45 -10.65
N ASP A 695 14.16 33.99 -11.45
CA ASP A 695 14.02 34.13 -12.91
C ASP A 695 14.01 32.75 -13.60
N GLU A 696 14.89 31.84 -13.18
CA GLU A 696 14.91 30.46 -13.66
C GLU A 696 13.65 29.69 -13.23
N LEU A 697 13.18 29.88 -12.00
CA LEU A 697 11.92 29.29 -11.53
C LEU A 697 10.75 29.74 -12.41
N LYS A 698 10.65 31.04 -12.71
CA LYS A 698 9.59 31.58 -13.58
C LYS A 698 9.63 30.96 -14.98
N THR A 699 10.84 30.79 -15.52
CA THR A 699 11.08 30.17 -16.83
C THR A 699 10.59 28.72 -16.86
N TYR A 700 10.97 27.92 -15.85
CA TYR A 700 10.56 26.52 -15.74
C TYR A 700 9.04 26.37 -15.58
N MET A 701 8.42 27.16 -14.69
CA MET A 701 6.97 27.14 -14.47
C MET A 701 6.20 27.55 -15.72
N THR A 702 6.63 28.61 -16.41
CA THR A 702 5.95 29.12 -17.63
C THR A 702 6.00 28.07 -18.76
N ARG A 703 7.15 27.43 -18.96
CA ARG A 703 7.28 26.32 -19.91
C ARG A 703 6.41 25.13 -19.51
N GLY A 704 6.41 24.76 -18.23
CA GLY A 704 5.60 23.67 -17.70
C GLY A 704 4.11 23.88 -17.96
N PHE A 705 3.58 25.09 -17.73
CA PHE A 705 2.18 25.41 -18.03
C PHE A 705 1.85 25.25 -19.50
N LYS A 706 2.72 25.74 -20.38
CA LYS A 706 2.54 25.60 -21.83
C LYS A 706 2.46 24.14 -22.23
N ASP A 707 3.37 23.30 -21.73
CA ASP A 707 3.39 21.88 -22.04
C ASP A 707 2.12 21.17 -21.54
N VAL A 708 1.63 21.52 -20.34
CA VAL A 708 0.35 21.01 -19.80
C VAL A 708 -0.82 21.40 -20.72
N LYS A 709 -0.86 22.65 -21.16
CA LYS A 709 -1.90 23.16 -22.07
C LYS A 709 -1.89 22.47 -23.43
N ASP A 710 -0.71 22.20 -23.97
CA ASP A 710 -0.57 21.49 -25.24
C ASP A 710 -1.07 20.03 -25.10
N MET A 711 -0.84 19.39 -23.95
CA MET A 711 -1.43 18.07 -23.64
C MET A 711 -2.96 18.14 -23.50
N CYS A 712 -3.51 19.15 -22.81
CA CYS A 712 -4.96 19.34 -22.72
C CYS A 712 -5.61 19.47 -24.10
N LYS A 713 -4.99 20.24 -25.02
CA LYS A 713 -5.49 20.40 -26.39
C LYS A 713 -5.40 19.09 -27.18
N THR A 714 -4.31 18.35 -27.02
CA THR A 714 -4.06 17.10 -27.75
C THR A 714 -5.04 16.00 -27.36
N HIS A 715 -5.34 15.87 -26.07
CA HIS A 715 -6.20 14.80 -25.53
C HIS A 715 -7.62 15.26 -25.19
N ASN A 716 -7.96 16.52 -25.47
CA ASN A 716 -9.25 17.15 -25.11
C ASN A 716 -9.66 16.87 -23.66
N CYS A 717 -8.78 17.21 -22.72
CA CYS A 717 -8.95 16.92 -21.30
C CYS A 717 -8.73 18.16 -20.42
N ASP A 718 -9.13 18.07 -19.15
CA ASP A 718 -8.90 19.13 -18.16
C ASP A 718 -7.41 19.32 -17.81
N LEU A 719 -7.10 20.34 -17.00
CA LEU A 719 -5.73 20.66 -16.62
C LEU A 719 -5.08 19.55 -15.76
N ARG A 720 -5.85 18.84 -14.92
CA ARG A 720 -5.32 17.73 -14.12
C ARG A 720 -4.87 16.60 -15.03
N MET A 721 -5.74 16.16 -15.93
CA MET A 721 -5.40 15.12 -16.90
C MET A 721 -4.33 15.58 -17.89
N GLY A 722 -4.29 16.85 -18.28
CA GLY A 722 -3.19 17.40 -19.09
C GLY A 722 -1.84 17.29 -18.39
N ALA A 723 -1.79 17.57 -17.09
CA ALA A 723 -0.57 17.44 -16.29
C ALA A 723 -0.19 15.97 -16.05
N PHE A 724 -1.14 15.10 -15.71
CA PHE A 724 -0.86 13.67 -15.53
C PHE A 724 -0.42 13.01 -16.84
N THR A 725 -1.09 13.28 -17.96
CA THR A 725 -0.68 12.75 -19.27
C THR A 725 0.70 13.27 -19.68
N LEU A 726 1.02 14.54 -19.42
CA LEU A 726 2.37 15.07 -19.64
C LEU A 726 3.43 14.29 -18.83
N GLY A 727 3.18 14.13 -17.53
CA GLY A 727 4.08 13.45 -16.60
C GLY A 727 4.30 11.99 -16.98
N VAL A 728 3.21 11.23 -17.12
CA VAL A 728 3.22 9.81 -17.49
C VAL A 728 3.89 9.60 -18.85
N ASN A 729 3.57 10.39 -19.86
CA ASN A 729 4.18 10.27 -21.19
C ASN A 729 5.69 10.50 -21.16
N ARG A 730 6.18 11.49 -20.40
CA ARG A 730 7.62 11.76 -20.26
C ARG A 730 8.36 10.61 -19.60
N VAL A 731 7.78 9.99 -18.57
CA VAL A 731 8.37 8.84 -17.88
C VAL A 731 8.32 7.61 -18.78
N ALA A 732 7.15 7.28 -19.34
CA ALA A 732 6.94 6.18 -20.27
C ALA A 732 7.96 6.19 -21.43
N ARG A 733 8.17 7.37 -22.05
CA ARG A 733 9.17 7.54 -23.10
C ARG A 733 10.59 7.27 -22.62
N ALA A 734 10.97 7.72 -21.42
CA ALA A 734 12.28 7.46 -20.87
C ALA A 734 12.49 5.97 -20.57
N THR A 735 11.48 5.29 -20.01
CA THR A 735 11.49 3.84 -19.76
C THR A 735 11.67 3.05 -21.06
N VAL A 736 10.89 3.35 -22.10
CA VAL A 736 11.00 2.68 -23.40
C VAL A 736 12.35 2.93 -24.07
N LEU A 737 12.89 4.15 -23.97
CA LEU A 737 14.21 4.48 -24.55
C LEU A 737 15.37 3.79 -23.82
N ARG A 738 15.25 3.53 -22.51
CA ARG A 738 16.24 2.77 -21.75
C ARG A 738 16.15 1.26 -21.99
N GLY A 739 14.96 0.76 -22.29
CA GLY A 739 14.69 -0.67 -22.42
C GLY A 739 14.51 -1.36 -21.06
N TRP A 740 14.27 -2.67 -21.08
CA TRP A 740 13.95 -3.50 -19.90
C TRP A 740 15.09 -4.42 -19.44
N GLU A 741 16.26 -4.34 -20.08
CA GLU A 741 17.45 -5.14 -19.75
C GLU A 741 18.54 -4.30 -19.04
N ALA A 742 18.20 -3.08 -18.61
CA ALA A 742 19.14 -2.07 -18.11
C ALA A 742 19.45 -2.20 -16.61
#